data_AF-A0A3B9XLB6-F1
#
_entry.id   AF-A0A3B9XLB6-F1
#
_cell.length_a   1.000
_cell.length_b   1.000
_cell.length_c   1.000
_cell.angle_alpha   90.00
_cell.angle_beta   90.00
_cell.angle_gamma   90.00
#
_symmetry.space_group_name_H-M   'P 1'
#
loop_
_entity.id
_entity.type
_entity.pdbx_description
1 polymer ?
#
loop_
_entity_poly.entity_id
_entity_poly.type
_entity_poly.pdbx_seq_one_letter_code
_entity_poly.pdbx_strand_id
1 'polypeptide(L)'
;MKALKTLLTLYLLLIAAAAVADCAALESQLSRQNRALEHLEQQRQALDNLLQGQINNDFVLTEAVDAPLDMGLEVLEARRSLQREQHQLDSEDTPAVPQAFADCPDQSTRWLGQEKQIRSLRQVVNKLQLQLYELPRASRLALVREATQWQTLNTLSATVQSWADNHPEHPEVQSLQREILAWIEYWRSSTRIWLSQLVANQPQSTASNEVWRETLQVPHPQQAIDWSIPIRLGADVDLLGWLDTLEEAHRALLRESGKWRNQHIWALGWGNFLHELSQPQRFALQLATEIRSAPTNLIDAITRPFIRDYRRAVKQEKRGEMLASWFLQGLALVAIMSAILKLAAVTPQFLSHAQQRLLSTLKHRGLIQFNAAVLWFIKPNAPWFMVLVCANTIAEFLPDRWIILHWLAPIGSLYAAFRAVRVIVEWVIARSFTRSGQFVSSHTAQQQTHDAQRVSWLVLLCILGWTLVKGTGGGYLMFFIILLIALLLWATLLWLMLRYRDSVSRFLLYAAGRGTAKKLDPQTAQRWWMLPIWPLLFVLAHLSDVVIHLHQKLLFFDTYRSVSVKLMRIRLAAEAKDEESAEGDDSLPDESYSDWMLRNNKAWIDAFDISTVLKPIQDWNNEKSDDNVLLIVGDQGSGKTALINRLSSVWEETPLSVLNIPAKTTDPDAILPLIGEHLCIADLKSVVELVKLDESLEPQIIVLDNTHNLFLSEVGCLDAYRTLNQCLNAHLHNIFWVVVMHAPSWTYLSCVFNRELRFSHIFKMPRWSPSDIRKLILSRHQGSRRRIHYDELLLSASAGNESSSVRAANSRVFNILWEQSGGIPQVAVHLWLSAARSKDKLVELGVPSKPAGNALKTLKDDLCFVYAAIVIHKSLTSEEIIKVTHFPDAIVRHALKQGLNLGLLWRDDNQRYRIQPAWQGTLSSFLASKNLLWDI
;
A
#
# COMPACT_ATOMS: atom_id res chain seq x y z
N MET A 1 8.60 92.67 38.69
CA MET A 1 8.62 91.28 38.19
C MET A 1 8.95 90.20 39.23
N LYS A 2 9.77 90.44 40.27
CA LYS A 2 10.00 89.43 41.34
C LYS A 2 8.79 89.23 42.28
N ALA A 3 8.02 90.27 42.59
CA ALA A 3 6.83 90.18 43.45
C ALA A 3 5.64 89.42 42.81
N LEU A 4 5.51 89.47 41.48
CA LEU A 4 4.45 88.75 40.76
C LEU A 4 4.74 87.24 40.70
N LYS A 5 6.02 86.85 40.58
CA LYS A 5 6.43 85.44 40.62
C LYS A 5 6.23 84.84 42.01
N THR A 6 6.53 85.58 43.09
CA THR A 6 6.32 85.08 44.46
C THR A 6 4.85 84.92 44.83
N LEU A 7 3.98 85.84 44.38
CA LEU A 7 2.53 85.72 44.58
C LEU A 7 1.91 84.58 43.75
N LEU A 8 2.37 84.38 42.51
CA LEU A 8 1.89 83.27 41.69
C LEU A 8 2.37 81.92 42.23
N THR A 9 3.60 81.82 42.75
CA THR A 9 4.08 80.60 43.40
C THR A 9 3.41 80.35 44.74
N LEU A 10 3.07 81.38 45.52
CA LEU A 10 2.31 81.20 46.77
C LEU A 10 0.88 80.75 46.48
N TYR A 11 0.24 81.31 45.44
CA TYR A 11 -1.13 80.95 45.04
C TYR A 11 -1.18 79.52 44.45
N LEU A 12 -0.18 79.11 43.66
CA LEU A 12 -0.03 77.73 43.18
C LEU A 12 0.31 76.74 44.32
N LEU A 13 1.09 77.14 45.34
CA LEU A 13 1.34 76.32 46.53
C LEU A 13 0.12 76.22 47.45
N LEU A 14 -0.70 77.28 47.57
CA LEU A 14 -1.94 77.26 48.36
C LEU A 14 -3.04 76.44 47.68
N ILE A 15 -3.11 76.42 46.35
CA ILE A 15 -4.04 75.54 45.62
C ILE A 15 -3.57 74.07 45.68
N ALA A 16 -2.26 73.81 45.69
CA ALA A 16 -1.73 72.47 45.91
C ALA A 16 -1.93 71.94 47.35
N ALA A 17 -2.07 72.83 48.33
CA ALA A 17 -2.30 72.47 49.74
C ALA A 17 -3.79 72.37 50.14
N ALA A 18 -4.73 72.69 49.23
CA ALA A 18 -6.16 72.74 49.51
C ALA A 18 -7.00 71.77 48.64
N ALA A 19 -6.39 70.70 48.11
CA ALA A 19 -7.15 69.51 47.76
C ALA A 19 -7.40 68.72 49.05
N VAL A 20 -8.31 69.22 49.89
CA VAL A 20 -8.88 68.37 50.94
C VAL A 20 -9.65 67.28 50.21
N ALA A 21 -9.09 66.07 50.16
CA ALA A 21 -9.77 64.92 49.58
C ALA A 21 -11.14 64.79 50.26
N ASP A 22 -12.20 64.84 49.47
CA ASP A 22 -13.56 64.66 49.97
C ASP A 22 -13.75 63.17 50.29
N CYS A 23 -13.26 62.73 51.45
CA CYS A 23 -13.31 61.34 51.88
C CYS A 23 -14.77 60.82 51.88
N ALA A 24 -15.79 61.69 52.00
CA ALA A 24 -17.20 61.29 51.88
C ALA A 24 -17.57 60.77 50.48
N ALA A 25 -16.94 61.30 49.41
CA ALA A 25 -17.15 60.81 48.05
C ALA A 25 -16.55 59.40 47.82
N LEU A 26 -15.47 59.06 48.52
CA LEU A 26 -14.81 57.74 48.46
C LEU A 26 -15.60 56.63 49.18
N GLU A 27 -16.47 56.98 50.13
CA GLU A 27 -17.40 56.04 50.79
C GLU A 27 -18.34 55.35 49.76
N SER A 28 -18.69 56.07 48.70
CA SER A 28 -19.48 55.52 47.59
C SER A 28 -18.72 54.47 46.77
N GLN A 29 -17.39 54.53 46.71
CA GLN A 29 -16.56 53.53 46.05
C GLN A 29 -16.34 52.30 46.93
N LEU A 30 -16.13 52.50 48.24
CA LEU A 30 -16.06 51.41 49.22
C LEU A 30 -17.37 50.61 49.27
N SER A 31 -18.52 51.28 49.23
CA SER A 31 -19.82 50.58 49.17
C SER A 31 -20.02 49.78 47.88
N ARG A 32 -19.47 50.23 46.74
CA ARG A 32 -19.45 49.43 45.49
C ARG A 32 -18.56 48.21 45.60
N GLN A 33 -17.37 48.34 46.19
CA GLN A 33 -16.50 47.19 46.47
C GLN A 33 -17.17 46.20 47.43
N ASN A 34 -17.89 46.69 48.45
CA ASN A 34 -18.61 45.82 49.36
C ASN A 34 -19.71 45.02 48.64
N ARG A 35 -20.49 45.65 47.74
CA ARG A 35 -21.45 44.93 46.90
C ARG A 35 -20.79 43.92 45.97
N ALA A 36 -19.63 44.24 45.41
CA ALA A 36 -18.87 43.31 44.57
C ALA A 36 -18.36 42.10 45.38
N LEU A 37 -17.93 42.34 46.62
CA LEU A 37 -17.54 41.30 47.56
C LEU A 37 -18.73 40.40 47.93
N GLU A 38 -19.87 40.99 48.32
CA GLU A 38 -21.11 40.26 48.63
C GLU A 38 -21.56 39.39 47.44
N HIS A 39 -21.50 39.93 46.22
CA HIS A 39 -21.81 39.18 45.00
C HIS A 39 -20.85 38.01 44.78
N LEU A 40 -19.54 38.21 44.95
CA LEU A 40 -18.55 37.12 44.81
C LEU A 40 -18.70 36.05 45.89
N GLU A 41 -19.08 36.43 47.11
CA GLU A 41 -19.39 35.47 48.18
C GLU A 41 -20.62 34.64 47.85
N GLN A 42 -21.71 35.26 47.37
CA GLN A 42 -22.91 34.57 46.91
C GLN A 42 -22.60 33.62 45.74
N GLN A 43 -21.83 34.10 44.75
CA GLN A 43 -21.44 33.30 43.60
C GLN A 43 -20.56 32.11 44.00
N ARG A 44 -19.60 32.33 44.90
CA ARG A 44 -18.76 31.25 45.47
C ARG A 44 -19.63 30.21 46.17
N GLN A 45 -20.55 30.63 47.05
CA GLN A 45 -21.42 29.71 47.78
C GLN A 45 -22.32 28.91 46.83
N ALA A 46 -22.88 29.55 45.80
CA ALA A 46 -23.69 28.87 44.79
C ALA A 46 -22.88 27.81 44.02
N LEU A 47 -21.63 28.13 43.64
CA LEU A 47 -20.73 27.21 42.96
C LEU A 47 -20.27 26.07 43.86
N ASP A 48 -19.87 26.35 45.11
CA ASP A 48 -19.47 25.34 46.10
C ASP A 48 -20.64 24.37 46.39
N ASN A 49 -21.84 24.90 46.61
CA ASN A 49 -23.06 24.10 46.83
C ASN A 49 -23.40 23.23 45.62
N LEU A 50 -23.27 23.77 44.41
CA LEU A 50 -23.46 22.99 43.19
C LEU A 50 -22.41 21.88 43.09
N LEU A 51 -21.13 22.16 43.32
CA LEU A 51 -20.08 21.14 43.22
C LEU A 51 -20.21 20.04 44.29
N GLN A 52 -20.80 20.36 45.44
CA GLN A 52 -21.09 19.40 46.52
C GLN A 52 -22.43 18.68 46.37
N GLY A 53 -23.26 19.05 45.38
CA GLY A 53 -24.62 18.50 45.22
C GLY A 53 -25.63 19.00 46.26
N GLN A 54 -25.32 20.06 47.00
CA GLN A 54 -26.17 20.66 48.05
C GLN A 54 -26.90 21.90 47.54
N ILE A 55 -27.69 21.72 46.48
CA ILE A 55 -28.38 22.83 45.81
C ILE A 55 -29.65 23.25 46.58
N ASN A 56 -29.81 24.57 46.76
CA ASN A 56 -31.01 25.19 47.34
C ASN A 56 -32.22 25.10 46.39
N ASN A 57 -33.43 25.19 46.93
CA ASN A 57 -34.66 25.07 46.13
C ASN A 57 -34.77 26.16 45.04
N ASP A 58 -34.35 27.39 45.36
CA ASP A 58 -34.42 28.56 44.47
C ASP A 58 -33.19 28.75 43.58
N PHE A 59 -32.37 27.71 43.42
CA PHE A 59 -31.15 27.80 42.64
C PHE A 59 -31.40 28.11 41.15
N VAL A 60 -30.65 29.08 40.64
CA VAL A 60 -30.64 29.47 39.22
C VAL A 60 -29.23 29.36 38.66
N LEU A 61 -29.04 28.50 37.66
CA LEU A 61 -27.72 28.21 37.09
C LEU A 61 -27.05 29.42 36.44
N THR A 62 -27.83 30.30 35.80
CA THR A 62 -27.32 31.50 35.12
C THR A 62 -26.77 32.55 36.07
N GLU A 63 -27.12 32.50 37.36
CA GLU A 63 -26.60 33.41 38.39
C GLU A 63 -25.26 32.92 38.95
N ALA A 64 -24.99 31.61 38.87
CA ALA A 64 -23.76 31.01 39.39
C ALA A 64 -22.59 31.05 38.39
N VAL A 65 -22.88 31.03 37.08
CA VAL A 65 -21.88 30.81 36.01
C VAL A 65 -21.88 31.97 35.01
N ASP A 66 -20.67 32.44 34.65
CA ASP A 66 -20.51 33.63 33.78
C ASP A 66 -20.81 33.38 32.29
N ALA A 67 -20.78 32.12 31.84
CA ALA A 67 -21.07 31.73 30.46
C ALA A 67 -22.04 30.54 30.41
N PRO A 68 -22.98 30.51 29.45
CA PRO A 68 -23.95 29.44 29.35
C PRO A 68 -23.28 28.12 28.95
N LEU A 69 -23.51 27.08 29.76
CA LEU A 69 -22.79 25.80 29.67
C LEU A 69 -23.13 24.96 28.43
N ASP A 70 -24.23 25.27 27.74
CA ASP A 70 -24.71 24.59 26.54
C ASP A 70 -24.01 25.04 25.25
N MET A 71 -23.49 26.27 25.22
CA MET A 71 -22.82 26.89 24.09
C MET A 71 -21.31 26.57 24.09
N GLY A 72 -20.92 25.58 23.26
CA GLY A 72 -19.55 25.06 23.26
C GLY A 72 -18.45 26.09 22.94
N LEU A 73 -18.74 27.08 22.09
CA LEU A 73 -17.79 28.11 21.70
C LEU A 73 -17.61 29.16 22.81
N GLU A 74 -18.71 29.61 23.42
CA GLU A 74 -18.70 30.57 24.53
C GLU A 74 -17.98 30.00 25.76
N VAL A 75 -18.17 28.72 26.08
CA VAL A 75 -17.43 28.08 27.17
C VAL A 75 -15.92 27.97 26.89
N LEU A 76 -15.51 27.78 25.63
CA LEU A 76 -14.10 27.78 25.26
C LEU A 76 -13.47 29.16 25.39
N GLU A 77 -14.20 30.21 25.02
CA GLU A 77 -13.78 31.60 25.20
C GLU A 77 -13.68 31.96 26.69
N ALA A 78 -14.71 31.65 27.47
CA ALA A 78 -14.76 31.86 28.92
C ALA A 78 -13.64 31.10 29.66
N ARG A 79 -13.34 29.85 29.25
CA ARG A 79 -12.22 29.10 29.82
C ARG A 79 -10.87 29.80 29.57
N ARG A 80 -10.64 30.31 28.36
CA ARG A 80 -9.40 31.00 28.01
C ARG A 80 -9.28 32.34 28.72
N SER A 81 -10.37 33.09 28.88
CA SER A 81 -10.36 34.36 29.62
C SER A 81 -10.06 34.11 31.09
N LEU A 82 -10.73 33.15 31.73
CA LEU A 82 -10.50 32.81 33.14
C LEU A 82 -9.10 32.29 33.41
N GLN A 83 -8.51 31.48 32.52
CA GLN A 83 -7.13 31.01 32.67
C GLN A 83 -6.12 32.17 32.61
N ARG A 84 -6.35 33.16 31.75
CA ARG A 84 -5.51 34.37 31.70
C ARG A 84 -5.66 35.23 32.94
N GLU A 85 -6.90 35.45 33.37
CA GLU A 85 -7.20 36.21 34.59
C GLU A 85 -6.60 35.53 35.82
N GLN A 86 -6.72 34.21 35.93
CA GLN A 86 -6.10 33.44 37.02
C GLN A 86 -4.57 33.60 37.03
N HIS A 87 -3.91 33.52 35.87
CA HIS A 87 -2.46 33.71 35.77
C HIS A 87 -2.04 35.14 36.16
N GLN A 88 -2.83 36.16 35.81
CA GLN A 88 -2.58 37.54 36.23
C GLN A 88 -2.73 37.69 37.76
N LEU A 89 -3.82 37.14 38.32
CA LEU A 89 -4.10 37.16 39.75
C LEU A 89 -3.05 36.41 40.58
N ASP A 90 -2.43 35.37 40.03
CA ASP A 90 -1.38 34.59 40.69
C ASP A 90 0.02 35.24 40.59
N SER A 91 0.23 36.19 39.65
CA SER A 91 1.56 36.79 39.38
C SER A 91 1.85 38.12 40.10
N GLU A 92 0.84 38.77 40.65
CA GLU A 92 0.94 40.10 41.28
C GLU A 92 0.80 39.98 42.80
N ASP A 93 1.86 40.29 43.55
CA ASP A 93 1.92 40.01 45.00
C ASP A 93 1.18 41.05 45.88
N THR A 94 0.91 42.28 45.40
CA THR A 94 0.17 43.29 46.17
C THR A 94 -0.61 44.28 45.30
N PRO A 95 -1.91 44.54 45.58
CA PRO A 95 -2.66 45.59 44.90
C PRO A 95 -2.16 46.97 45.35
N ALA A 96 -1.83 47.83 44.39
CA ALA A 96 -1.45 49.22 44.66
C ALA A 96 -2.69 50.04 45.06
N VAL A 97 -2.59 50.81 46.14
CA VAL A 97 -3.66 51.72 46.58
C VAL A 97 -3.79 52.86 45.55
N PRO A 98 -5.00 53.16 45.03
CA PRO A 98 -5.20 54.27 44.11
C PRO A 98 -4.82 55.59 44.76
N GLN A 99 -4.21 56.50 43.99
CA GLN A 99 -3.73 57.80 44.50
C GLN A 99 -4.84 58.63 45.20
N ALA A 100 -6.11 58.42 44.83
CA ALA A 100 -7.26 59.07 45.46
C ALA A 100 -7.46 58.71 46.95
N PHE A 101 -6.95 57.56 47.40
CA PHE A 101 -7.04 57.12 48.80
C PHE A 101 -5.79 57.49 49.63
N ALA A 102 -4.78 58.13 49.03
CA ALA A 102 -3.53 58.46 49.72
C ALA A 102 -3.73 59.43 50.89
N ASP A 103 -4.72 60.32 50.78
CA ASP A 103 -5.00 61.38 51.76
C ASP A 103 -6.01 60.96 52.87
N CYS A 104 -6.63 59.77 52.77
CA CYS A 104 -7.61 59.24 53.72
C CYS A 104 -7.15 57.86 54.28
N PRO A 105 -6.36 57.81 55.38
CA PRO A 105 -5.70 56.58 55.85
C PRO A 105 -6.66 55.48 56.35
N ASP A 106 -7.79 55.84 56.96
CA ASP A 106 -8.78 54.86 57.44
C ASP A 106 -9.55 54.20 56.29
N GLN A 107 -9.82 54.95 55.22
CA GLN A 107 -10.50 54.43 54.03
C GLN A 107 -9.55 53.63 53.14
N SER A 108 -8.27 54.01 53.06
CA SER A 108 -7.27 53.27 52.28
C SER A 108 -6.97 51.88 52.85
N THR A 109 -6.92 51.73 54.17
CA THR A 109 -6.76 50.43 54.83
C THR A 109 -7.96 49.52 54.62
N ARG A 110 -9.19 50.07 54.70
CA ARG A 110 -10.44 49.34 54.38
C ARG A 110 -10.47 48.90 52.92
N TRP A 111 -10.15 49.80 51.99
CA TRP A 111 -10.07 49.51 50.55
C TRP A 111 -9.08 48.38 50.27
N LEU A 112 -7.87 48.46 50.82
CA LEU A 112 -6.84 47.44 50.63
C LEU A 112 -7.21 46.10 51.26
N GLY A 113 -7.94 46.10 52.38
CA GLY A 113 -8.52 44.90 52.99
C GLY A 113 -9.59 44.25 52.09
N GLN A 114 -10.55 45.05 51.61
CA GLN A 114 -11.61 44.58 50.71
C GLN A 114 -11.04 44.08 49.38
N GLU A 115 -10.07 44.78 48.78
CA GLU A 115 -9.45 44.38 47.51
C GLU A 115 -8.69 43.04 47.63
N LYS A 116 -7.99 42.80 48.75
CA LYS A 116 -7.36 41.49 49.04
C LYS A 116 -8.41 40.37 49.17
N GLN A 117 -9.56 40.64 49.79
CA GLN A 117 -10.65 39.69 49.90
C GLN A 117 -11.29 39.40 48.54
N ILE A 118 -11.59 40.44 47.74
CA ILE A 118 -12.10 40.31 46.38
C ILE A 118 -11.15 39.47 45.51
N ARG A 119 -9.85 39.75 45.56
CA ARG A 119 -8.82 39.02 44.81
C ARG A 119 -8.78 37.53 45.19
N SER A 120 -8.77 37.23 46.49
CA SER A 120 -8.73 35.84 46.96
C SER A 120 -10.02 35.07 46.67
N LEU A 121 -11.19 35.70 46.83
CA LEU A 121 -12.48 35.13 46.45
C LEU A 121 -12.56 34.89 44.95
N ARG A 122 -12.10 35.83 44.12
CA ARG A 122 -12.08 35.68 42.67
C ARG A 122 -11.17 34.55 42.21
N GLN A 123 -10.01 34.36 42.83
CA GLN A 123 -9.16 33.18 42.57
C GLN A 123 -9.89 31.87 42.87
N VAL A 124 -10.66 31.81 43.96
CA VAL A 124 -11.46 30.62 44.30
C VAL A 124 -12.60 30.42 43.29
N VAL A 125 -13.38 31.46 43.01
CA VAL A 125 -14.49 31.42 42.02
C VAL A 125 -13.99 30.99 40.65
N ASN A 126 -12.88 31.56 40.16
CA ASN A 126 -12.29 31.20 38.87
C ASN A 126 -11.89 29.72 38.83
N LYS A 127 -11.31 29.19 39.91
CA LYS A 127 -10.98 27.75 40.01
C LYS A 127 -12.22 26.86 39.95
N LEU A 128 -13.29 27.22 40.67
CA LEU A 128 -14.55 26.45 40.68
C LEU A 128 -15.25 26.49 39.32
N GLN A 129 -15.28 27.66 38.66
CA GLN A 129 -15.84 27.78 37.30
C GLN A 129 -15.02 26.99 36.27
N LEU A 130 -13.69 27.03 36.37
CA LEU A 130 -12.82 26.23 35.49
C LEU A 130 -13.10 24.74 35.64
N GLN A 131 -13.34 24.23 36.86
CA GLN A 131 -13.75 22.84 37.07
C GLN A 131 -15.04 22.50 36.31
N LEU A 132 -16.05 23.38 36.32
CA LEU A 132 -17.31 23.19 35.57
C LEU A 132 -17.11 23.24 34.05
N TYR A 133 -16.27 24.15 33.56
CA TYR A 133 -15.98 24.28 32.12
C TYR A 133 -15.12 23.14 31.59
N GLU A 134 -14.35 22.47 32.45
CA GLU A 134 -13.57 21.28 32.12
C GLU A 134 -14.41 20.00 32.00
N LEU A 135 -15.66 20.01 32.50
CA LEU A 135 -16.56 18.88 32.36
C LEU A 135 -16.83 18.53 30.88
N PRO A 136 -17.01 17.22 30.57
CA PRO A 136 -17.43 16.79 29.24
C PRO A 136 -18.70 17.51 28.78
N ARG A 137 -18.79 17.84 27.49
CA ARG A 137 -19.96 18.54 26.92
C ARG A 137 -21.28 17.85 27.27
N ALA A 138 -21.29 16.51 27.29
CA ALA A 138 -22.49 15.75 27.66
C ALA A 138 -22.92 16.01 29.11
N SER A 139 -21.98 16.02 30.05
CA SER A 139 -22.23 16.33 31.46
C SER A 139 -22.68 17.78 31.66
N ARG A 140 -22.08 18.74 30.94
CA ARG A 140 -22.52 20.15 30.96
C ARG A 140 -23.97 20.32 30.46
N LEU A 141 -24.31 19.68 29.35
CA LEU A 141 -25.68 19.70 28.81
C LEU A 141 -26.68 19.00 29.73
N ALA A 142 -26.28 17.90 30.37
CA ALA A 142 -27.09 17.23 31.38
C ALA A 142 -27.34 18.15 32.58
N LEU A 143 -26.31 18.83 33.07
CA LEU A 143 -26.42 19.77 34.18
C LEU A 143 -27.36 20.94 33.85
N VAL A 144 -27.27 21.53 32.65
CA VAL A 144 -28.21 22.57 32.22
C VAL A 144 -29.65 22.04 32.20
N ARG A 145 -29.87 20.85 31.64
CA ARG A 145 -31.22 20.25 31.58
C ARG A 145 -31.79 19.96 32.95
N GLU A 146 -31.04 19.30 33.83
CA GLU A 146 -31.51 18.99 35.18
C GLU A 146 -31.70 20.26 36.01
N ALA A 147 -30.85 21.28 35.86
CA ALA A 147 -31.05 22.58 36.50
C ALA A 147 -32.32 23.29 36.00
N THR A 148 -32.64 23.21 34.69
CA THR A 148 -33.91 23.74 34.18
C THR A 148 -35.12 22.97 34.74
N GLN A 149 -35.02 21.64 34.87
CA GLN A 149 -36.09 20.84 35.48
C GLN A 149 -36.27 21.18 36.97
N TRP A 150 -35.16 21.39 37.69
CA TRP A 150 -35.15 21.82 39.08
C TRP A 150 -35.90 23.15 39.26
N GLN A 151 -35.63 24.14 38.39
CA GLN A 151 -36.32 25.42 38.41
C GLN A 151 -37.80 25.29 38.07
N THR A 152 -38.16 24.49 37.04
CA THR A 152 -39.56 24.27 36.69
C THR A 152 -40.33 23.58 37.82
N LEU A 153 -39.73 22.61 38.50
CA LEU A 153 -40.35 21.95 39.65
C LEU A 153 -40.44 22.89 40.86
N ASN A 154 -39.51 23.82 41.03
CA ASN A 154 -39.62 24.85 42.07
C ASN A 154 -40.81 25.77 41.79
N THR A 155 -40.98 26.25 40.55
CA THR A 155 -42.15 27.04 40.17
C THR A 155 -43.45 26.25 40.32
N LEU A 156 -43.45 24.96 39.94
CA LEU A 156 -44.60 24.08 40.13
C LEU A 156 -44.93 23.94 41.62
N SER A 157 -43.94 23.68 42.47
CA SER A 157 -44.13 23.55 43.92
C SER A 157 -44.76 24.80 44.54
N ALA A 158 -44.33 26.00 44.11
CA ALA A 158 -44.92 27.26 44.55
C ALA A 158 -46.36 27.45 44.04
N THR A 159 -46.65 27.07 42.79
CA THR A 159 -48.02 27.13 42.25
C THR A 159 -48.97 26.15 42.94
N VAL A 160 -48.51 24.92 43.22
CA VAL A 160 -49.27 23.88 43.92
C VAL A 160 -49.52 24.30 45.37
N GLN A 161 -48.51 24.86 46.04
CA GLN A 161 -48.64 25.41 47.39
C GLN A 161 -49.68 26.54 47.44
N SER A 162 -49.55 27.54 46.56
CA SER A 162 -50.51 28.65 46.48
C SER A 162 -51.93 28.18 46.13
N TRP A 163 -52.06 27.19 45.25
CA TRP A 163 -53.35 26.59 44.91
C TRP A 163 -54.00 25.89 46.12
N ALA A 164 -53.22 25.14 46.90
CA ALA A 164 -53.70 24.48 48.11
C ALA A 164 -54.07 25.47 49.22
N ASP A 165 -53.25 26.51 49.43
CA ASP A 165 -53.50 27.57 50.42
C ASP A 165 -54.81 28.35 50.10
N ASN A 166 -55.17 28.48 48.82
CA ASN A 166 -56.41 29.10 48.37
C ASN A 166 -57.65 28.20 48.55
N HIS A 167 -57.48 26.90 48.82
CA HIS A 167 -58.57 25.93 48.98
C HIS A 167 -58.45 25.12 50.29
N PRO A 168 -58.44 25.78 51.46
CA PRO A 168 -58.22 25.11 52.75
C PRO A 168 -59.36 24.17 53.14
N GLU A 169 -60.55 24.30 52.54
CA GLU A 169 -61.76 23.53 52.91
C GLU A 169 -61.80 22.11 52.30
N HIS A 170 -60.91 21.79 51.36
CA HIS A 170 -60.89 20.49 50.69
C HIS A 170 -59.71 19.63 51.16
N PRO A 171 -59.94 18.57 51.96
CA PRO A 171 -58.85 17.71 52.45
C PRO A 171 -58.15 16.93 51.32
N GLU A 172 -58.85 16.66 50.22
CA GLU A 172 -58.33 16.00 49.02
C GLU A 172 -57.29 16.86 48.27
N VAL A 173 -57.47 18.18 48.28
CA VAL A 173 -56.51 19.14 47.72
C VAL A 173 -55.22 19.14 48.52
N GLN A 174 -55.32 19.10 49.85
CA GLN A 174 -54.16 19.03 50.74
C GLN A 174 -53.44 17.68 50.70
N SER A 175 -54.15 16.57 50.43
CA SER A 175 -53.48 15.27 50.21
C SER A 175 -52.71 15.26 48.90
N LEU A 176 -53.31 15.73 47.81
CA LEU A 176 -52.64 15.83 46.50
C LEU A 176 -51.41 16.74 46.56
N GLN A 177 -51.53 17.91 47.18
CA GLN A 177 -50.40 18.81 47.39
C GLN A 177 -49.27 18.11 48.15
N ARG A 178 -49.56 17.39 49.24
CA ARG A 178 -48.56 16.62 49.99
C ARG A 178 -47.91 15.52 49.14
N GLU A 179 -48.68 14.80 48.34
CA GLU A 179 -48.16 13.75 47.44
C GLU A 179 -47.26 14.33 46.34
N ILE A 180 -47.67 15.43 45.70
CA ILE A 180 -46.86 16.14 44.69
C ILE A 180 -45.56 16.66 45.32
N LEU A 181 -45.63 17.33 46.47
CA LEU A 181 -44.44 17.87 47.14
C LEU A 181 -43.51 16.74 47.62
N ALA A 182 -44.05 15.64 48.14
CA ALA A 182 -43.27 14.47 48.52
C ALA A 182 -42.57 13.84 47.31
N TRP A 183 -43.25 13.75 46.15
CA TRP A 183 -42.64 13.28 44.92
C TRP A 183 -41.53 14.23 44.42
N ILE A 184 -41.76 15.55 44.45
CA ILE A 184 -40.74 16.54 44.08
C ILE A 184 -39.51 16.42 44.98
N GLU A 185 -39.68 16.25 46.30
CA GLU A 185 -38.54 16.09 47.21
C GLU A 185 -37.81 14.75 46.99
N TYR A 186 -38.54 13.67 46.68
CA TYR A 186 -37.94 12.40 46.30
C TYR A 186 -37.10 12.51 45.01
N TRP A 187 -37.61 13.24 44.00
CA TRP A 187 -36.85 13.55 42.79
C TRP A 187 -35.64 14.43 43.08
N ARG A 188 -35.76 15.44 43.97
CA ARG A 188 -34.67 16.32 44.42
C ARG A 188 -33.57 15.56 45.15
N SER A 189 -33.91 14.61 46.01
CA SER A 189 -32.91 13.80 46.73
C SER A 189 -32.08 12.95 45.75
N SER A 190 -32.73 12.33 44.78
CA SER A 190 -32.07 11.53 43.73
C SER A 190 -31.17 12.37 42.83
N THR A 191 -31.62 13.58 42.44
CA THR A 191 -30.81 14.52 41.66
C THR A 191 -29.60 15.04 42.43
N ARG A 192 -29.72 15.34 43.73
CA ARG A 192 -28.57 15.72 44.59
C ARG A 192 -27.50 14.62 44.63
N ILE A 193 -27.92 13.36 44.78
CA ILE A 193 -27.02 12.19 44.77
C ILE A 193 -26.29 12.11 43.42
N TRP A 194 -27.02 12.21 42.30
CA TRP A 194 -26.43 12.20 40.96
C TRP A 194 -25.46 13.36 40.74
N LEU A 195 -25.82 14.57 41.16
CA LEU A 195 -25.04 15.78 40.93
C LEU A 195 -23.73 15.78 41.73
N SER A 196 -23.75 15.26 42.98
CA SER A 196 -22.52 15.09 43.78
C SER A 196 -21.50 14.17 43.11
N GLN A 197 -21.96 13.17 42.35
CA GLN A 197 -21.11 12.21 41.65
C GLN A 197 -20.72 12.69 40.24
N LEU A 198 -21.52 13.55 39.60
CA LEU A 198 -21.20 14.11 38.29
C LEU A 198 -19.94 14.99 38.32
N VAL A 199 -19.70 15.64 39.45
CA VAL A 199 -18.58 16.57 39.67
C VAL A 199 -17.33 15.88 40.23
N ALA A 200 -17.47 14.68 40.80
CA ALA A 200 -16.34 13.94 41.36
C ALA A 200 -15.32 13.59 40.27
N ASN A 201 -14.08 14.07 40.41
CA ASN A 201 -13.01 13.97 39.41
C ASN A 201 -12.51 12.54 39.12
N GLN A 202 -13.00 11.51 39.83
CA GLN A 202 -12.59 10.12 39.61
C GLN A 202 -13.79 9.21 39.30
N PRO A 203 -13.87 8.63 38.09
CA PRO A 203 -14.91 7.68 37.76
C PRO A 203 -14.71 6.38 38.57
N GLN A 204 -15.59 6.12 39.54
CA GLN A 204 -15.65 4.83 40.24
C GLN A 204 -16.89 4.03 39.76
N SER A 205 -16.68 2.79 39.30
CA SER A 205 -17.73 1.89 38.77
C SER A 205 -18.88 1.72 39.77
N THR A 206 -18.54 1.43 41.03
CA THR A 206 -19.47 1.15 42.11
C THR A 206 -20.41 2.33 42.37
N ALA A 207 -19.87 3.55 42.46
CA ALA A 207 -20.66 4.76 42.67
C ALA A 207 -21.64 5.03 41.52
N SER A 208 -21.23 4.87 40.26
CA SER A 208 -22.09 5.14 39.10
C SER A 208 -23.29 4.18 38.99
N ASN A 209 -23.09 2.91 39.35
CA ASN A 209 -24.14 1.90 39.34
C ASN A 209 -25.11 2.05 40.52
N GLU A 210 -24.60 2.51 41.67
CA GLU A 210 -25.39 2.79 42.86
C GLU A 210 -26.29 4.02 42.66
N VAL A 211 -25.74 5.12 42.13
CA VAL A 211 -26.52 6.30 41.71
C VAL A 211 -27.64 5.92 40.75
N TRP A 212 -27.34 5.09 39.75
CA TRP A 212 -28.37 4.64 38.81
C TRP A 212 -29.47 3.81 39.47
N ARG A 213 -29.09 2.92 40.40
CA ARG A 213 -30.06 2.13 41.16
C ARG A 213 -30.97 3.05 41.99
N GLU A 214 -30.42 4.06 42.65
CA GLU A 214 -31.21 5.06 43.38
C GLU A 214 -32.14 5.85 42.45
N THR A 215 -31.67 6.26 41.27
CA THR A 215 -32.53 6.97 40.29
C THR A 215 -33.67 6.10 39.75
N LEU A 216 -33.48 4.78 39.67
CA LEU A 216 -34.53 3.84 39.26
C LEU A 216 -35.60 3.63 40.33
N GLN A 217 -35.33 3.99 41.59
CA GLN A 217 -36.32 3.89 42.67
C GLN A 217 -37.33 5.04 42.67
N VAL A 218 -37.05 6.12 41.92
CA VAL A 218 -38.00 7.23 41.73
C VAL A 218 -39.26 6.69 41.06
N PRO A 219 -40.43 6.71 41.73
CA PRO A 219 -41.64 6.12 41.17
C PRO A 219 -42.19 7.01 40.05
N HIS A 220 -42.84 6.40 39.06
CA HIS A 220 -43.50 7.15 38.00
C HIS A 220 -44.65 7.98 38.58
N PRO A 221 -44.82 9.28 38.23
CA PRO A 221 -45.80 10.17 38.87
C PRO A 221 -47.25 9.70 38.70
N GLN A 222 -47.58 9.00 37.61
CA GLN A 222 -48.91 8.38 37.44
C GLN A 222 -49.22 7.27 38.46
N GLN A 223 -48.20 6.60 39.00
CA GLN A 223 -48.35 5.50 39.95
C GLN A 223 -48.21 5.95 41.40
N ALA A 224 -47.46 7.03 41.63
CA ALA A 224 -47.11 7.53 42.97
C ALA A 224 -48.14 8.49 43.56
N ILE A 225 -48.90 9.17 42.70
CA ILE A 225 -49.82 10.25 43.07
C ILE A 225 -51.24 9.85 42.67
N ASP A 226 -52.20 10.06 43.56
CA ASP A 226 -53.60 9.81 43.26
C ASP A 226 -54.21 10.99 42.47
N TRP A 227 -54.28 10.84 41.15
CA TRP A 227 -54.88 11.82 40.26
C TRP A 227 -56.42 11.76 40.21
N SER A 228 -57.07 10.87 40.99
CA SER A 228 -58.51 10.58 40.89
C SER A 228 -59.43 11.54 41.65
N ILE A 229 -58.93 12.71 42.05
CA ILE A 229 -59.70 13.72 42.79
C ILE A 229 -60.95 14.12 41.99
N PRO A 230 -62.15 14.06 42.58
CA PRO A 230 -63.37 14.47 41.90
C PRO A 230 -63.27 15.96 41.54
N ILE A 231 -63.14 16.23 40.24
CA ILE A 231 -63.19 17.57 39.64
C ILE A 231 -64.61 18.13 39.83
N ARG A 232 -64.90 18.63 41.04
CA ARG A 232 -66.04 19.51 41.36
C ARG A 232 -65.55 20.83 41.96
N LEU A 233 -64.30 21.17 41.72
CA LEU A 233 -63.79 22.53 41.88
C LEU A 233 -63.93 23.20 40.52
N GLY A 234 -64.86 24.14 40.39
CA GLY A 234 -65.17 24.86 39.14
C GLY A 234 -64.07 25.81 38.66
N ALA A 235 -62.81 25.44 38.81
CA ALA A 235 -61.65 26.18 38.36
C ALA A 235 -60.84 25.33 37.37
N ASP A 236 -60.51 25.93 36.23
CA ASP A 236 -59.62 25.38 35.18
C ASP A 236 -58.19 25.17 35.73
N VAL A 237 -58.00 24.13 36.55
CA VAL A 237 -56.66 23.73 37.03
C VAL A 237 -56.07 22.75 36.02
N ASP A 238 -54.92 23.09 35.45
CA ASP A 238 -54.20 22.27 34.46
C ASP A 238 -53.46 21.08 35.10
N LEU A 239 -54.21 20.17 35.73
CA LEU A 239 -53.68 18.96 36.35
C LEU A 239 -52.93 18.07 35.34
N LEU A 240 -53.39 18.07 34.08
CA LEU A 240 -52.70 17.38 32.98
C LEU A 240 -51.35 18.03 32.68
N GLY A 241 -51.26 19.36 32.65
CA GLY A 241 -50.01 20.09 32.54
C GLY A 241 -49.06 19.81 33.70
N TRP A 242 -49.56 19.71 34.93
CA TRP A 242 -48.75 19.33 36.09
C TRP A 242 -48.21 17.91 35.96
N LEU A 243 -49.05 16.93 35.61
CA LEU A 243 -48.61 15.56 35.35
C LEU A 243 -47.55 15.51 34.23
N ASP A 244 -47.75 16.23 33.13
CA ASP A 244 -46.81 16.32 32.02
C ASP A 244 -45.45 16.88 32.48
N THR A 245 -45.44 17.92 33.33
CA THR A 245 -44.18 18.47 33.88
C THR A 245 -43.45 17.49 34.78
N LEU A 246 -44.17 16.76 35.65
CA LEU A 246 -43.59 15.73 36.51
C LEU A 246 -43.05 14.55 35.68
N GLU A 247 -43.78 14.12 34.65
CA GLU A 247 -43.32 13.06 33.73
C GLU A 247 -42.09 13.49 32.92
N GLU A 248 -42.04 14.74 32.46
CA GLU A 248 -40.89 15.26 31.72
C GLU A 248 -39.66 15.33 32.63
N ALA A 249 -39.80 15.78 33.89
CA ALA A 249 -38.72 15.79 34.87
C ALA A 249 -38.25 14.37 35.25
N HIS A 250 -39.17 13.42 35.41
CA HIS A 250 -38.85 12.01 35.67
C HIS A 250 -38.06 11.38 34.51
N ARG A 251 -38.54 11.56 33.27
CA ARG A 251 -37.88 11.06 32.06
C ARG A 251 -36.56 11.76 31.78
N ALA A 252 -36.43 13.04 32.15
CA ALA A 252 -35.17 13.78 32.04
C ALA A 252 -34.11 13.15 32.94
N LEU A 253 -34.41 13.00 34.23
CA LEU A 253 -33.51 12.42 35.22
C LEU A 253 -33.02 11.03 34.83
N LEU A 254 -33.94 10.10 34.53
CA LEU A 254 -33.58 8.74 34.10
C LEU A 254 -32.74 8.72 32.82
N ARG A 255 -32.98 9.66 31.90
CA ARG A 255 -32.23 9.72 30.65
C ARG A 255 -30.82 10.25 30.87
N GLU A 256 -30.68 11.35 31.62
CA GLU A 256 -29.39 12.00 31.82
C GLU A 256 -28.50 11.19 32.79
N SER A 257 -29.06 10.63 33.87
CA SER A 257 -28.32 9.72 34.76
C SER A 257 -27.91 8.42 34.05
N GLY A 258 -28.79 7.86 33.21
CA GLY A 258 -28.49 6.69 32.39
C GLY A 258 -27.38 6.94 31.38
N LYS A 259 -27.43 8.07 30.65
CA LYS A 259 -26.38 8.49 29.71
C LYS A 259 -25.05 8.72 30.42
N TRP A 260 -25.07 9.42 31.54
CA TRP A 260 -23.89 9.69 32.36
C TRP A 260 -23.25 8.37 32.84
N ARG A 261 -24.06 7.43 33.37
CA ARG A 261 -23.61 6.11 33.78
C ARG A 261 -22.96 5.34 32.63
N ASN A 262 -23.62 5.29 31.47
CA ASN A 262 -23.12 4.52 30.33
C ASN A 262 -21.83 5.11 29.76
N GLN A 263 -21.67 6.43 29.77
CA GLN A 263 -20.40 7.10 29.46
C GLN A 263 -19.31 6.75 30.47
N HIS A 264 -19.62 6.70 31.76
CA HIS A 264 -18.68 6.29 32.81
C HIS A 264 -18.24 4.82 32.65
N ILE A 265 -19.19 3.91 32.42
CA ILE A 265 -18.91 2.49 32.15
C ILE A 265 -17.98 2.34 30.94
N TRP A 266 -18.20 3.13 29.88
CA TRP A 266 -17.35 3.12 28.70
C TRP A 266 -15.95 3.70 28.96
N ALA A 267 -15.85 4.78 29.74
CA ALA A 267 -14.58 5.42 30.09
C ALA A 267 -13.67 4.50 30.93
N LEU A 268 -14.25 3.60 31.73
CA LEU A 268 -13.52 2.57 32.49
C LEU A 268 -12.94 1.44 31.60
N GLY A 269 -13.45 1.29 30.38
CA GLY A 269 -12.92 0.37 29.36
C GLY A 269 -13.17 -1.12 29.62
N TRP A 270 -12.50 -1.96 28.79
CA TRP A 270 -12.71 -3.41 28.77
C TRP A 270 -12.26 -4.14 30.05
N GLY A 271 -11.29 -3.59 30.79
CA GLY A 271 -10.81 -4.19 32.04
C GLY A 271 -11.89 -4.25 33.12
N ASN A 272 -12.62 -3.14 33.31
CA ASN A 272 -13.73 -3.09 34.26
C ASN A 272 -14.91 -3.96 33.80
N PHE A 273 -15.20 -3.99 32.49
CA PHE A 273 -16.22 -4.89 31.93
C PHE A 273 -15.95 -6.36 32.30
N LEU A 274 -14.70 -6.83 32.13
CA LEU A 274 -14.32 -8.20 32.49
C LEU A 274 -14.38 -8.44 34.00
N HIS A 275 -14.05 -7.43 34.81
CA HIS A 275 -14.19 -7.51 36.26
C HIS A 275 -15.66 -7.63 36.70
N GLU A 276 -16.56 -6.83 36.13
CA GLU A 276 -18.00 -6.88 36.41
C GLU A 276 -18.64 -8.18 35.89
N LEU A 277 -18.15 -8.73 34.77
CA LEU A 277 -18.55 -10.04 34.27
C LEU A 277 -18.25 -11.17 35.29
N SER A 278 -17.22 -11.00 36.12
CA SER A 278 -16.88 -11.96 37.20
C SER A 278 -17.87 -11.93 38.37
N GLN A 279 -18.76 -10.91 38.44
CA GLN A 279 -19.84 -10.79 39.42
C GLN A 279 -21.23 -10.99 38.75
N PRO A 280 -21.59 -12.24 38.37
CA PRO A 280 -22.70 -12.50 37.45
C PRO A 280 -24.07 -12.03 37.95
N GLN A 281 -24.32 -12.04 39.27
CA GLN A 281 -25.62 -11.65 39.82
C GLN A 281 -25.93 -10.15 39.61
N ARG A 282 -24.94 -9.27 39.82
CA ARG A 282 -25.09 -7.82 39.66
C ARG A 282 -25.15 -7.43 38.19
N PHE A 283 -24.24 -8.02 37.40
CA PHE A 283 -24.15 -7.80 35.96
C PHE A 283 -25.43 -8.24 35.22
N ALA A 284 -25.97 -9.43 35.50
CA ALA A 284 -27.17 -9.94 34.83
C ALA A 284 -28.41 -9.09 35.11
N LEU A 285 -28.57 -8.61 36.34
CA LEU A 285 -29.68 -7.73 36.70
C LEU A 285 -29.59 -6.39 35.97
N GLN A 286 -28.41 -5.79 35.89
CA GLN A 286 -28.19 -4.54 35.16
C GLN A 286 -28.39 -4.71 33.65
N LEU A 287 -27.84 -5.77 33.06
CA LEU A 287 -28.01 -6.07 31.63
C LEU A 287 -29.49 -6.30 31.28
N ALA A 288 -30.24 -7.01 32.14
CA ALA A 288 -31.67 -7.23 31.93
C ALA A 288 -32.46 -5.90 31.92
N THR A 289 -32.13 -4.95 32.80
CA THR A 289 -32.75 -3.62 32.80
C THR A 289 -32.41 -2.81 31.54
N GLU A 290 -31.16 -2.88 31.05
CA GLU A 290 -30.76 -2.24 29.79
C GLU A 290 -31.50 -2.84 28.59
N ILE A 291 -31.63 -4.16 28.51
CA ILE A 291 -32.33 -4.84 27.42
C ILE A 291 -33.82 -4.47 27.40
N ARG A 292 -34.47 -4.40 28.57
CA ARG A 292 -35.89 -4.04 28.67
C ARG A 292 -36.15 -2.57 28.32
N SER A 293 -35.23 -1.66 28.65
CA SER A 293 -35.38 -0.22 28.38
C SER A 293 -34.87 0.20 26.99
N ALA A 294 -34.08 -0.63 26.31
CA ALA A 294 -33.56 -0.32 24.99
C ALA A 294 -34.64 -0.02 23.92
N PRO A 295 -35.74 -0.79 23.77
CA PRO A 295 -36.75 -0.53 22.74
C PRO A 295 -37.47 0.81 22.95
N THR A 296 -37.85 1.12 24.19
CA THR A 296 -38.53 2.39 24.52
C THR A 296 -37.59 3.57 24.31
N ASN A 297 -36.34 3.47 24.75
CA ASN A 297 -35.32 4.50 24.53
C ASN A 297 -35.06 4.75 23.04
N LEU A 298 -35.07 3.71 22.20
CA LEU A 298 -34.89 3.83 20.76
C LEU A 298 -36.08 4.56 20.12
N ILE A 299 -37.30 4.12 20.44
CA ILE A 299 -38.53 4.73 19.93
C ILE A 299 -38.56 6.21 20.33
N ASP A 300 -38.25 6.54 21.58
CA ASP A 300 -38.17 7.91 22.07
C ASP A 300 -37.09 8.71 21.33
N ALA A 301 -35.91 8.14 21.09
CA ALA A 301 -34.83 8.83 20.38
C ALA A 301 -35.22 9.21 18.94
N ILE A 302 -35.96 8.33 18.25
CA ILE A 302 -36.41 8.53 16.87
C ILE A 302 -37.64 9.46 16.83
N THR A 303 -38.62 9.27 17.70
CA THR A 303 -39.92 9.96 17.65
C THR A 303 -39.90 11.34 18.31
N ARG A 304 -39.07 11.57 19.34
CA ARG A 304 -39.08 12.83 20.10
C ARG A 304 -38.84 14.09 19.26
N PRO A 305 -37.93 14.13 18.27
CA PRO A 305 -37.78 15.28 17.38
C PRO A 305 -39.09 15.60 16.64
N PHE A 306 -39.78 14.57 16.13
CA PHE A 306 -41.06 14.71 15.44
C PHE A 306 -42.17 15.17 16.40
N ILE A 307 -42.23 14.60 17.60
CA ILE A 307 -43.21 14.99 18.62
C ILE A 307 -42.98 16.45 19.05
N ARG A 308 -41.73 16.86 19.23
CA ARG A 308 -41.37 18.23 19.61
C ARG A 308 -41.77 19.24 18.54
N ASP A 309 -41.45 18.96 17.28
CA ASP A 309 -41.84 19.84 16.16
C ASP A 309 -43.35 19.87 15.97
N TYR A 310 -44.02 18.73 16.14
CA TYR A 310 -45.48 18.65 16.10
C TYR A 310 -46.12 19.50 17.21
N ARG A 311 -45.68 19.36 18.46
CA ARG A 311 -46.17 20.18 19.58
C ARG A 311 -45.92 21.67 19.36
N ARG A 312 -44.75 22.05 18.83
CA ARG A 312 -44.44 23.45 18.47
C ARG A 312 -45.38 23.97 17.38
N ALA A 313 -45.61 23.19 16.33
CA ALA A 313 -46.51 23.56 15.24
C ALA A 313 -47.96 23.71 15.71
N VAL A 314 -48.41 22.86 16.65
CA VAL A 314 -49.74 22.99 17.28
C VAL A 314 -49.84 24.27 18.10
N LYS A 315 -48.83 24.59 18.94
CA LYS A 315 -48.80 25.84 19.74
C LYS A 315 -48.75 27.11 18.88
N GLN A 316 -48.28 27.02 17.64
CA GLN A 316 -48.15 28.13 16.70
C GLN A 316 -49.24 28.13 15.61
N GLU A 317 -50.25 27.24 15.70
CA GLU A 317 -51.32 27.05 14.70
C GLU A 317 -50.85 26.69 13.27
N LYS A 318 -49.59 26.23 13.11
CA LYS A 318 -48.95 25.92 11.82
C LYS A 318 -48.91 24.44 11.46
N ARG A 319 -49.94 23.68 11.86
CA ARG A 319 -49.97 22.21 11.65
C ARG A 319 -49.93 21.81 10.16
N GLY A 320 -50.67 22.53 9.30
CA GLY A 320 -50.74 22.25 7.87
C GLY A 320 -49.39 22.46 7.16
N GLU A 321 -48.71 23.56 7.47
CA GLU A 321 -47.36 23.86 6.94
C GLU A 321 -46.34 22.79 7.34
N MET A 322 -46.40 22.31 8.59
CA MET A 322 -45.51 21.26 9.08
C MET A 322 -45.70 19.93 8.34
N LEU A 323 -46.95 19.48 8.17
CA LEU A 323 -47.26 18.23 7.46
C LEU A 323 -46.88 18.31 5.96
N ALA A 324 -47.16 19.44 5.31
CA ALA A 324 -46.75 19.69 3.93
C ALA A 324 -45.22 19.68 3.79
N SER A 325 -44.51 20.29 4.76
CA SER A 325 -43.04 20.27 4.83
C SER A 325 -42.50 18.84 4.97
N TRP A 326 -43.08 18.01 5.84
CA TRP A 326 -42.66 16.61 5.96
C TRP A 326 -42.90 15.80 4.69
N PHE A 327 -44.03 16.00 4.02
CA PHE A 327 -44.33 15.34 2.74
C PHE A 327 -43.32 15.74 1.64
N LEU A 328 -43.05 17.04 1.50
CA LEU A 328 -42.06 17.55 0.55
C LEU A 328 -40.65 17.06 0.86
N GLN A 329 -40.26 16.99 2.13
CA GLN A 329 -38.97 16.42 2.55
C GLN A 329 -38.87 14.93 2.18
N GLY A 330 -39.94 14.15 2.34
CA GLY A 330 -39.96 12.74 1.93
C GLY A 330 -39.79 12.56 0.42
N LEU A 331 -40.47 13.36 -0.39
CA LEU A 331 -40.33 13.35 -1.85
C LEU A 331 -38.92 13.79 -2.27
N ALA A 332 -38.40 14.85 -1.64
CA ALA A 332 -37.03 15.33 -1.87
C ALA A 332 -35.99 14.27 -1.52
N LEU A 333 -36.15 13.54 -0.41
CA LEU A 333 -35.25 12.47 -0.01
C LEU A 333 -35.15 11.38 -1.09
N VAL A 334 -36.29 10.92 -1.62
CA VAL A 334 -36.34 9.92 -2.69
C VAL A 334 -35.72 10.46 -3.99
N ALA A 335 -36.05 11.70 -4.36
CA ALA A 335 -35.52 12.33 -5.57
C ALA A 335 -34.00 12.53 -5.51
N ILE A 336 -33.49 13.06 -4.40
CA ILE A 336 -32.05 13.27 -4.17
C ILE A 336 -31.32 11.93 -4.14
N MET A 337 -31.84 10.93 -3.43
CA MET A 337 -31.21 9.60 -3.39
C MET A 337 -31.18 8.95 -4.79
N SER A 338 -32.25 9.07 -5.58
CA SER A 338 -32.28 8.59 -6.96
C SER A 338 -31.24 9.30 -7.84
N ALA A 339 -31.11 10.63 -7.70
CA ALA A 339 -30.11 11.42 -8.41
C ALA A 339 -28.67 11.01 -8.03
N ILE A 340 -28.40 10.82 -6.74
CA ILE A 340 -27.10 10.35 -6.24
C ILE A 340 -26.78 8.96 -6.78
N LEU A 341 -27.74 8.03 -6.79
CA LEU A 341 -27.55 6.68 -7.34
C LEU A 341 -27.28 6.68 -8.84
N LYS A 342 -28.01 7.52 -9.61
CA LYS A 342 -27.74 7.71 -11.04
C LYS A 342 -26.35 8.29 -11.27
N LEU A 343 -25.96 9.32 -10.52
CA LEU A 343 -24.63 9.91 -10.60
C LEU A 343 -23.54 8.86 -10.31
N ALA A 344 -23.69 8.09 -9.23
CA ALA A 344 -22.76 7.03 -8.83
C ALA A 344 -22.59 5.93 -9.89
N ALA A 345 -23.64 5.63 -10.67
CA ALA A 345 -23.58 4.66 -11.77
C ALA A 345 -22.76 5.16 -12.96
N VAL A 346 -22.74 6.48 -13.22
CA VAL A 346 -21.99 7.08 -14.34
C VAL A 346 -20.54 7.41 -13.96
N THR A 347 -20.23 7.58 -12.67
CA THR A 347 -18.87 7.90 -12.17
C THR A 347 -17.75 7.02 -12.76
N PRO A 348 -17.87 5.68 -12.85
CA PRO A 348 -16.81 4.85 -13.44
C PRO A 348 -16.51 5.16 -14.91
N GLN A 349 -17.52 5.61 -15.67
CA GLN A 349 -17.36 5.99 -17.08
C GLN A 349 -16.62 7.34 -17.19
N PHE A 350 -17.03 8.34 -16.40
CA PHE A 350 -16.31 9.61 -16.30
C PHE A 350 -14.84 9.42 -15.93
N LEU A 351 -14.57 8.57 -14.95
CA LEU A 351 -13.21 8.26 -14.52
C LEU A 351 -12.38 7.61 -15.65
N SER A 352 -13.01 6.77 -16.48
CA SER A 352 -12.34 6.17 -17.64
C SER A 352 -12.06 7.17 -18.78
N HIS A 353 -12.94 8.14 -19.01
CA HIS A 353 -12.67 9.21 -19.98
C HIS A 353 -11.59 10.17 -19.48
N ALA A 354 -11.60 10.51 -18.19
CA ALA A 354 -10.53 11.28 -17.56
C ALA A 354 -9.19 10.54 -17.66
N GLN A 355 -9.18 9.22 -17.49
CA GLN A 355 -8.01 8.37 -17.70
C GLN A 355 -7.49 8.44 -19.13
N GLN A 356 -8.35 8.29 -20.14
CA GLN A 356 -7.92 8.34 -21.55
C GLN A 356 -7.26 9.68 -21.89
N ARG A 357 -7.80 10.79 -21.36
CA ARG A 357 -7.20 12.13 -21.51
C ARG A 357 -5.88 12.27 -20.74
N LEU A 358 -5.78 11.73 -19.53
CA LEU A 358 -4.55 11.82 -18.74
C LEU A 358 -3.44 10.94 -19.35
N LEU A 359 -3.78 9.74 -19.80
CA LEU A 359 -2.84 8.82 -20.45
C LEU A 359 -2.33 9.35 -21.81
N SER A 360 -3.11 10.14 -22.54
CA SER A 360 -2.62 10.79 -23.77
C SER A 360 -1.63 11.92 -23.51
N THR A 361 -1.64 12.52 -22.31
CA THR A 361 -0.69 13.57 -21.92
C THR A 361 0.62 13.04 -21.32
N LEU A 362 0.63 11.79 -20.83
CA LEU A 362 1.78 11.21 -20.16
C LEU A 362 2.75 10.54 -21.16
N LYS A 363 3.99 11.04 -21.21
CA LYS A 363 5.06 10.45 -22.07
C LYS A 363 5.83 9.31 -21.41
N HIS A 364 5.82 9.20 -20.08
CA HIS A 364 6.61 8.22 -19.35
C HIS A 364 5.84 6.91 -19.11
N ARG A 365 6.41 5.79 -19.57
CA ARG A 365 5.85 4.42 -19.44
C ARG A 365 5.56 4.02 -18.00
N GLY A 366 6.37 4.46 -17.03
CA GLY A 366 6.17 4.17 -15.61
C GLY A 366 4.95 4.88 -15.02
N LEU A 367 4.75 6.17 -15.35
CA LEU A 367 3.58 6.94 -14.93
C LEU A 367 2.28 6.42 -15.53
N ILE A 368 2.34 5.91 -16.77
CA ILE A 368 1.22 5.24 -17.42
C ILE A 368 0.81 3.97 -16.65
N GLN A 369 1.78 3.11 -16.28
CA GLN A 369 1.52 1.87 -15.55
C GLN A 369 1.02 2.13 -14.12
N PHE A 370 1.58 3.13 -13.43
CA PHE A 370 1.13 3.53 -12.09
C PHE A 370 -0.30 4.08 -12.11
N ASN A 371 -0.60 5.03 -13.00
CA ASN A 371 -1.95 5.57 -13.13
C ASN A 371 -2.97 4.49 -13.49
N ALA A 372 -2.62 3.58 -14.42
CA ALA A 372 -3.46 2.44 -14.74
C ALA A 372 -3.71 1.52 -13.53
N ALA A 373 -2.70 1.29 -12.69
CA ALA A 373 -2.82 0.49 -11.47
C ALA A 373 -3.68 1.16 -10.38
N VAL A 374 -3.51 2.47 -10.16
CA VAL A 374 -4.29 3.24 -9.19
C VAL A 374 -5.76 3.29 -9.61
N LEU A 375 -6.02 3.54 -10.89
CA LEU A 375 -7.38 3.62 -11.42
C LEU A 375 -8.09 2.25 -11.45
N TRP A 376 -7.36 1.15 -11.60
CA TRP A 376 -7.91 -0.20 -11.43
C TRP A 376 -8.46 -0.42 -10.01
N PHE A 377 -7.84 0.19 -8.99
CA PHE A 377 -8.34 0.16 -7.62
C PHE A 377 -9.49 1.16 -7.38
N ILE A 378 -9.41 2.37 -7.94
CA ILE A 378 -10.42 3.41 -7.72
C ILE A 378 -11.74 3.08 -8.43
N LYS A 379 -11.68 2.58 -9.67
CA LYS A 379 -12.88 2.45 -10.53
C LYS A 379 -13.99 1.57 -9.93
N PRO A 380 -13.72 0.38 -9.35
CA PRO A 380 -14.75 -0.43 -8.68
C PRO A 380 -15.28 0.22 -7.39
N ASN A 381 -14.45 1.03 -6.71
CA ASN A 381 -14.79 1.66 -5.44
C ASN A 381 -15.49 3.03 -5.59
N ALA A 382 -15.38 3.66 -6.75
CA ALA A 382 -15.93 4.99 -7.02
C ALA A 382 -17.45 5.11 -6.76
N PRO A 383 -18.32 4.14 -7.14
CA PRO A 383 -19.76 4.31 -6.95
C PRO A 383 -20.17 4.45 -5.48
N TRP A 384 -19.68 3.59 -4.59
CA TRP A 384 -20.06 3.65 -3.18
C TRP A 384 -19.43 4.86 -2.48
N PHE A 385 -18.21 5.23 -2.88
CA PHE A 385 -17.54 6.42 -2.34
C PHE A 385 -18.29 7.70 -2.72
N MET A 386 -18.77 7.81 -3.97
CA MET A 386 -19.60 8.93 -4.40
C MET A 386 -20.91 9.02 -3.62
N VAL A 387 -21.59 7.91 -3.36
CA VAL A 387 -22.81 7.93 -2.52
C VAL A 387 -22.47 8.41 -1.11
N LEU A 388 -21.39 7.92 -0.51
CA LEU A 388 -20.97 8.31 0.84
C LEU A 388 -20.66 9.81 0.92
N VAL A 389 -19.86 10.34 -0.01
CA VAL A 389 -19.47 11.75 -0.02
C VAL A 389 -20.68 12.63 -0.33
N CYS A 390 -21.43 12.37 -1.40
CA CYS A 390 -22.58 13.20 -1.76
C CYS A 390 -23.66 13.19 -0.69
N ALA A 391 -24.00 12.04 -0.09
CA ALA A 391 -25.04 11.98 0.92
C ALA A 391 -24.66 12.74 2.21
N ASN A 392 -23.42 12.63 2.67
CA ASN A 392 -22.96 13.34 3.87
C ASN A 392 -22.73 14.83 3.62
N THR A 393 -22.13 15.21 2.49
CA THR A 393 -21.94 16.63 2.14
C THR A 393 -23.27 17.36 1.95
N ILE A 394 -24.21 16.77 1.21
CA ILE A 394 -25.55 17.37 1.06
C ILE A 394 -26.19 17.53 2.43
N ALA A 395 -26.10 16.53 3.32
CA ALA A 395 -26.68 16.59 4.66
C ALA A 395 -26.08 17.69 5.54
N GLU A 396 -24.77 17.98 5.45
CA GLU A 396 -24.13 19.07 6.21
C GLU A 396 -24.63 20.47 5.80
N PHE A 397 -25.07 20.64 4.55
CA PHE A 397 -25.65 21.91 4.08
C PHE A 397 -27.16 22.03 4.35
N LEU A 398 -27.81 21.01 4.92
CA LEU A 398 -29.24 21.05 5.20
C LEU A 398 -29.51 21.84 6.50
N PRO A 399 -30.56 22.68 6.54
CA PRO A 399 -31.00 23.32 7.78
C PRO A 399 -31.47 22.30 8.84
N ASP A 400 -31.02 22.44 10.10
CA ASP A 400 -31.34 21.53 11.23
C ASP A 400 -32.83 21.20 11.42
N ARG A 401 -33.72 22.10 10.96
CA ARG A 401 -35.18 21.94 10.99
C ARG A 401 -35.72 20.85 10.04
N TRP A 402 -34.95 20.39 9.07
CA TRP A 402 -35.40 19.39 8.08
C TRP A 402 -35.10 17.96 8.54
N ILE A 403 -35.86 17.49 9.53
CA ILE A 403 -35.63 16.22 10.23
C ILE A 403 -35.58 15.03 9.27
N ILE A 404 -36.50 14.93 8.30
CA ILE A 404 -36.58 13.78 7.39
C ILE A 404 -35.41 13.77 6.42
N LEU A 405 -35.01 14.93 5.91
CA LEU A 405 -33.95 15.02 4.90
C LEU A 405 -32.56 14.74 5.49
N HIS A 406 -32.37 14.98 6.79
CA HIS A 406 -31.16 14.57 7.51
C HIS A 406 -30.95 13.05 7.53
N TRP A 407 -31.99 12.23 7.29
CA TRP A 407 -31.83 10.78 7.11
C TRP A 407 -31.11 10.39 5.81
N LEU A 408 -30.86 11.34 4.91
CA LEU A 408 -30.06 11.11 3.70
C LEU A 408 -28.66 10.58 4.04
N ALA A 409 -27.96 11.21 5.00
CA ALA A 409 -26.61 10.81 5.42
C ALA A 409 -26.55 9.37 5.99
N PRO A 410 -27.36 8.96 6.98
CA PRO A 410 -27.31 7.60 7.51
C PRO A 410 -27.75 6.55 6.48
N ILE A 411 -28.79 6.80 5.69
CA ILE A 411 -29.24 5.85 4.64
C ILE A 411 -28.16 5.71 3.55
N GLY A 412 -27.60 6.83 3.10
CA GLY A 412 -26.52 6.85 2.12
C GLY A 412 -25.26 6.14 2.64
N SER A 413 -24.90 6.35 3.91
CA SER A 413 -23.75 5.70 4.55
C SER A 413 -23.96 4.18 4.71
N LEU A 414 -25.16 3.73 5.07
CA LEU A 414 -25.50 2.29 5.14
C LEU A 414 -25.43 1.63 3.75
N TYR A 415 -25.99 2.27 2.72
CA TYR A 415 -25.89 1.79 1.34
C TYR A 415 -24.43 1.73 0.86
N ALA A 416 -23.66 2.78 1.15
CA ALA A 416 -22.24 2.85 0.79
C ALA A 416 -21.44 1.75 1.51
N ALA A 417 -21.67 1.53 2.80
CA ALA A 417 -21.03 0.46 3.57
C ALA A 417 -21.35 -0.92 3.00
N PHE A 418 -22.61 -1.20 2.67
CA PHE A 418 -23.02 -2.45 2.01
C PHE A 418 -22.27 -2.67 0.69
N ARG A 419 -22.23 -1.65 -0.19
CA ARG A 419 -21.54 -1.75 -1.47
C ARG A 419 -20.02 -1.85 -1.30
N ALA A 420 -19.42 -1.14 -0.34
CA ALA A 420 -17.99 -1.19 -0.04
C ALA A 420 -17.57 -2.59 0.41
N VAL A 421 -18.27 -3.17 1.39
CA VAL A 421 -18.00 -4.53 1.89
C VAL A 421 -18.12 -5.54 0.75
N ARG A 422 -19.16 -5.42 -0.09
CA ARG A 422 -19.34 -6.31 -1.24
C ARG A 422 -18.14 -6.28 -2.19
N VAL A 423 -17.74 -5.09 -2.62
CA VAL A 423 -16.61 -4.92 -3.56
C VAL A 423 -15.29 -5.40 -2.94
N ILE A 424 -15.06 -5.12 -1.65
CA ILE A 424 -13.86 -5.57 -0.93
C ILE A 424 -13.84 -7.10 -0.84
N VAL A 425 -14.94 -7.75 -0.46
CA VAL A 425 -15.01 -9.21 -0.33
C VAL A 425 -14.86 -9.89 -1.70
N GLU A 426 -15.53 -9.39 -2.75
CA GLU A 426 -15.36 -9.88 -4.13
C GLU A 426 -13.88 -9.78 -4.55
N TRP A 427 -13.23 -8.64 -4.27
CA TRP A 427 -11.83 -8.41 -4.57
C TRP A 427 -10.89 -9.34 -3.79
N VAL A 428 -11.11 -9.52 -2.48
CA VAL A 428 -10.31 -10.41 -1.61
C VAL A 428 -10.38 -11.86 -2.10
N ILE A 429 -11.58 -12.34 -2.44
CA ILE A 429 -11.76 -13.71 -2.96
C ILE A 429 -11.11 -13.83 -4.34
N ALA A 430 -11.43 -12.93 -5.28
CA ALA A 430 -10.84 -12.97 -6.64
C ALA A 430 -9.31 -12.89 -6.59
N ARG A 431 -8.75 -12.06 -5.71
CA ARG A 431 -7.30 -11.93 -5.52
C ARG A 431 -6.67 -13.22 -4.99
N SER A 432 -7.32 -13.90 -4.05
CA SER A 432 -6.87 -15.21 -3.56
C SER A 432 -6.76 -16.26 -4.67
N PHE A 433 -7.72 -16.30 -5.60
CA PHE A 433 -7.69 -17.18 -6.77
C PHE A 433 -6.58 -16.81 -7.77
N THR A 434 -6.45 -15.53 -8.12
CA THR A 434 -5.41 -15.07 -9.07
C THR A 434 -4.00 -15.34 -8.56
N ARG A 435 -3.74 -15.15 -7.26
CA ARG A 435 -2.43 -15.38 -6.63
C ARG A 435 -2.13 -16.86 -6.44
N SER A 436 -3.13 -17.69 -6.19
CA SER A 436 -2.96 -19.15 -6.14
C SER A 436 -2.83 -19.80 -7.53
N GLY A 437 -2.92 -19.03 -8.62
CA GLY A 437 -2.78 -19.50 -9.99
C GLY A 437 -3.94 -20.39 -10.47
N GLN A 438 -5.10 -20.29 -9.80
CA GLN A 438 -6.30 -21.05 -10.16
C GLN A 438 -7.17 -20.26 -11.12
N PHE A 439 -7.67 -20.94 -12.17
CA PHE A 439 -8.61 -20.34 -13.11
C PHE A 439 -10.01 -20.22 -12.47
N VAL A 440 -10.62 -19.05 -12.59
CA VAL A 440 -11.99 -18.78 -12.10
C VAL A 440 -12.97 -19.07 -13.24
N SER A 441 -13.78 -20.11 -13.09
CA SER A 441 -14.87 -20.40 -14.04
C SER A 441 -16.02 -19.40 -13.89
N SER A 442 -16.83 -19.20 -14.93
CA SER A 442 -18.00 -18.30 -14.89
C SER A 442 -18.98 -18.63 -13.76
N HIS A 443 -19.22 -19.92 -13.51
CA HIS A 443 -20.06 -20.40 -12.41
C HIS A 443 -19.48 -20.06 -11.04
N THR A 444 -18.16 -20.23 -10.83
CA THR A 444 -17.51 -19.85 -9.56
C THR A 444 -17.52 -18.34 -9.34
N ALA A 445 -17.37 -17.52 -10.39
CA ALA A 445 -17.47 -16.06 -10.28
C ALA A 445 -18.88 -15.59 -9.86
N GLN A 446 -19.95 -16.23 -10.36
CA GLN A 446 -21.32 -15.95 -9.91
C GLN A 446 -21.51 -16.32 -8.43
N GLN A 447 -20.99 -17.48 -8.01
CA GLN A 447 -21.04 -17.89 -6.59
C GLN A 447 -20.30 -16.92 -5.67
N GLN A 448 -19.12 -16.43 -6.08
CA GLN A 448 -18.35 -15.42 -5.33
C GLN A 448 -19.17 -14.13 -5.12
N THR A 449 -19.89 -13.70 -6.15
CA THR A 449 -20.75 -12.52 -6.09
C THR A 449 -21.89 -12.69 -5.08
N HIS A 450 -22.55 -13.86 -5.09
CA HIS A 450 -23.62 -14.17 -4.14
C HIS A 450 -23.11 -14.30 -2.69
N ASP A 451 -21.95 -14.93 -2.49
CA ASP A 451 -21.35 -15.06 -1.16
C ASP A 451 -20.91 -13.70 -0.61
N ALA A 452 -20.32 -12.83 -1.44
CA ALA A 452 -20.00 -11.46 -1.07
C ALA A 452 -21.25 -10.65 -0.69
N GLN A 453 -22.37 -10.86 -1.39
CA GLN A 453 -23.64 -10.23 -1.05
C GLN A 453 -24.18 -10.70 0.32
N ARG A 454 -24.08 -12.00 0.64
CA ARG A 454 -24.48 -12.54 1.95
C ARG A 454 -23.65 -11.95 3.09
N VAL A 455 -22.33 -11.89 2.92
CA VAL A 455 -21.42 -11.27 3.89
C VAL A 455 -21.75 -9.78 4.07
N SER A 456 -22.04 -9.07 2.97
CA SER A 456 -22.39 -7.65 3.03
C SER A 456 -23.68 -7.37 3.80
N TRP A 457 -24.71 -8.22 3.63
CA TRP A 457 -25.93 -8.13 4.43
C TRP A 457 -25.66 -8.38 5.91
N LEU A 458 -24.85 -9.39 6.26
CA LEU A 458 -24.50 -9.66 7.65
C LEU A 458 -23.71 -8.50 8.27
N VAL A 459 -22.72 -7.95 7.57
CA VAL A 459 -21.97 -6.78 8.05
C VAL A 459 -22.89 -5.56 8.21
N LEU A 460 -23.83 -5.34 7.29
CA LEU A 460 -24.83 -4.28 7.42
C LEU A 460 -25.72 -4.49 8.65
N LEU A 461 -26.15 -5.71 8.95
CA LEU A 461 -26.89 -6.03 10.17
C LEU A 461 -26.04 -5.79 11.43
N CYS A 462 -24.74 -6.09 11.40
CA CYS A 462 -23.82 -5.77 12.49
C CYS A 462 -23.68 -4.25 12.70
N ILE A 463 -23.50 -3.48 11.62
CA ILE A 463 -23.45 -2.01 11.68
C ILE A 463 -24.77 -1.46 12.22
N LEU A 464 -25.90 -1.96 11.72
CA LEU A 464 -27.23 -1.58 12.19
C LEU A 464 -27.35 -1.87 13.69
N GLY A 465 -27.04 -3.09 14.13
CA GLY A 465 -27.08 -3.47 15.55
C GLY A 465 -26.20 -2.57 16.43
N TRP A 466 -25.00 -2.22 15.98
CA TRP A 466 -24.11 -1.29 16.70
C TRP A 466 -24.70 0.12 16.78
N THR A 467 -25.22 0.66 15.67
CA THR A 467 -25.83 2.01 15.65
C THR A 467 -27.08 2.08 16.53
N LEU A 468 -27.87 1.01 16.55
CA LEU A 468 -29.10 0.90 17.32
C LEU A 468 -28.81 0.95 18.82
N VAL A 469 -27.77 0.24 19.26
CA VAL A 469 -27.34 0.17 20.67
C VAL A 469 -26.67 1.44 21.14
N LYS A 470 -25.91 2.08 20.24
CA LYS A 470 -25.39 3.43 20.50
C LYS A 470 -26.53 4.44 20.65
N GLY A 471 -27.60 4.29 19.86
CA GLY A 471 -28.81 5.11 19.94
C GLY A 471 -29.60 4.92 21.24
N THR A 472 -29.60 3.72 21.82
CA THR A 472 -30.23 3.44 23.13
C THR A 472 -29.35 3.82 24.33
N GLY A 473 -28.18 4.40 24.06
CA GLY A 473 -27.24 4.90 25.07
C GLY A 473 -26.35 3.83 25.70
N GLY A 474 -26.31 2.61 25.16
CA GLY A 474 -25.81 1.36 25.78
C GLY A 474 -24.59 1.45 26.72
N GLY A 475 -24.72 0.82 27.89
CA GLY A 475 -23.65 0.57 28.87
C GLY A 475 -23.01 -0.79 28.61
N TYR A 476 -23.31 -1.78 29.44
CA TYR A 476 -22.78 -3.14 29.27
C TYR A 476 -23.26 -3.81 27.97
N LEU A 477 -24.46 -3.47 27.50
CA LEU A 477 -25.00 -3.95 26.23
C LEU A 477 -24.09 -3.63 25.03
N MET A 478 -23.38 -2.50 25.06
CA MET A 478 -22.48 -2.09 23.99
C MET A 478 -21.28 -3.03 23.87
N PHE A 479 -20.65 -3.39 24.99
CA PHE A 479 -19.54 -4.35 25.02
C PHE A 479 -19.98 -5.74 24.54
N PHE A 480 -21.14 -6.22 25.00
CA PHE A 480 -21.68 -7.52 24.57
C PHE A 480 -21.94 -7.56 23.06
N ILE A 481 -22.47 -6.48 22.49
CA ILE A 481 -22.77 -6.42 21.06
C ILE A 481 -21.50 -6.27 20.23
N ILE A 482 -20.46 -5.59 20.72
CA ILE A 482 -19.15 -5.59 20.07
C ILE A 482 -18.56 -7.01 20.05
N LEU A 483 -18.64 -7.76 21.16
CA LEU A 483 -18.20 -9.16 21.22
C LEU A 483 -19.01 -10.06 20.27
N LEU A 484 -20.34 -9.90 20.23
CA LEU A 484 -21.21 -10.63 19.33
C LEU A 484 -20.89 -10.33 17.85
N ILE A 485 -20.68 -9.06 17.51
CA ILE A 485 -20.27 -8.64 16.16
C ILE A 485 -18.91 -9.23 15.82
N ALA A 486 -17.93 -9.17 16.72
CA ALA A 486 -16.61 -9.76 16.49
C ALA A 486 -16.70 -11.28 16.25
N LEU A 487 -17.51 -12.00 17.04
CA LEU A 487 -17.76 -13.43 16.88
C LEU A 487 -18.43 -13.74 15.54
N LEU A 488 -19.48 -12.98 15.17
CA LEU A 488 -20.18 -13.15 13.89
C LEU A 488 -19.26 -12.90 12.70
N LEU A 489 -18.49 -11.81 12.72
CA LEU A 489 -17.53 -11.49 11.66
C LEU A 489 -16.45 -12.58 11.55
N TRP A 490 -15.92 -13.05 12.68
CA TRP A 490 -14.93 -14.13 12.71
C TRP A 490 -15.50 -15.45 12.17
N ALA A 491 -16.73 -15.81 12.56
CA ALA A 491 -17.42 -17.00 12.08
C ALA A 491 -17.72 -16.93 10.58
N THR A 492 -18.13 -15.76 10.06
CA THR A 492 -18.34 -15.58 8.61
C THR A 492 -17.05 -15.69 7.81
N LEU A 493 -15.94 -15.16 8.34
CA LEU A 493 -14.65 -15.24 7.67
C LEU A 493 -14.13 -16.69 7.69
N LEU A 494 -14.30 -17.41 8.80
CA LEU A 494 -14.01 -18.84 8.88
C LEU A 494 -14.87 -19.66 7.90
N TRP A 495 -16.17 -19.39 7.82
CA TRP A 495 -17.07 -20.03 6.86
C TRP A 495 -16.64 -19.79 5.42
N LEU A 496 -16.26 -18.55 5.07
CA LEU A 496 -15.75 -18.20 3.74
C LEU A 496 -14.46 -18.97 3.41
N MET A 497 -13.54 -19.06 4.38
CA MET A 497 -12.29 -19.80 4.21
C MET A 497 -12.52 -21.31 4.05
N LEU A 498 -13.43 -21.90 4.83
CA LEU A 498 -13.80 -23.31 4.73
C LEU A 498 -14.43 -23.63 3.37
N ARG A 499 -15.24 -22.71 2.84
CA ARG A 499 -15.87 -22.86 1.52
C ARG A 499 -14.86 -22.81 0.38
N TYR A 500 -13.81 -21.99 0.49
CA TYR A 500 -12.75 -21.83 -0.53
C TYR A 500 -11.40 -22.42 -0.08
N ARG A 501 -11.42 -23.52 0.68
CA ARG A 501 -10.27 -24.08 1.40
C ARG A 501 -9.01 -24.30 0.55
N ASP A 502 -9.17 -24.77 -0.69
CA ASP A 502 -8.04 -25.15 -1.54
C ASP A 502 -7.32 -23.92 -2.11
N SER A 503 -8.07 -22.88 -2.46
CA SER A 503 -7.53 -21.62 -2.96
C SER A 503 -6.87 -20.82 -1.84
N VAL A 504 -7.52 -20.79 -0.67
CA VAL A 504 -7.05 -20.07 0.52
C VAL A 504 -5.77 -20.68 1.09
N SER A 505 -5.69 -22.01 1.20
CA SER A 505 -4.48 -22.70 1.70
C SER A 505 -3.26 -22.45 0.81
N ARG A 506 -3.42 -22.52 -0.52
CA ARG A 506 -2.35 -22.17 -1.48
C ARG A 506 -1.95 -20.70 -1.41
N PHE A 507 -2.91 -19.79 -1.19
CA PHE A 507 -2.62 -18.36 -1.02
C PHE A 507 -1.83 -18.08 0.27
N LEU A 508 -2.22 -18.69 1.39
CA LEU A 508 -1.49 -18.56 2.66
C LEU A 508 -0.04 -19.06 2.53
N LEU A 509 0.18 -20.18 1.82
CA LEU A 509 1.51 -20.71 1.55
C LEU A 509 2.34 -19.80 0.62
N TYR A 510 1.69 -19.16 -0.35
CA TYR A 510 2.31 -18.13 -1.20
C TYR A 510 2.75 -16.91 -0.38
N ALA A 511 1.87 -16.39 0.48
CA ALA A 511 2.16 -15.24 1.34
C ALA A 511 3.26 -15.53 2.37
N ALA A 512 3.42 -16.78 2.80
CA ALA A 512 4.49 -17.24 3.69
C ALA A 512 5.85 -17.45 2.99
N GLY A 513 5.98 -17.18 1.69
CA GLY A 513 7.26 -17.21 0.96
C GLY A 513 7.78 -18.59 0.56
N ARG A 514 6.99 -19.66 0.72
CA ARG A 514 7.39 -21.04 0.36
C ARG A 514 7.14 -21.35 -1.13
N GLY A 515 7.90 -20.74 -2.03
CA GLY A 515 8.04 -21.21 -3.43
C GLY A 515 6.90 -20.86 -4.41
N THR A 516 7.09 -21.24 -5.68
CA THR A 516 6.19 -20.94 -6.81
C THR A 516 4.88 -21.74 -6.74
N ALA A 517 3.75 -21.07 -6.99
CA ALA A 517 2.36 -21.52 -6.80
C ALA A 517 1.98 -22.94 -7.31
N LYS A 518 2.77 -23.55 -8.22
CA LYS A 518 2.48 -24.88 -8.80
C LYS A 518 2.94 -26.09 -7.96
N LYS A 519 3.79 -25.93 -6.93
CA LYS A 519 4.35 -27.05 -6.15
C LYS A 519 3.97 -27.05 -4.65
N LEU A 520 2.98 -26.25 -4.25
CA LEU A 520 2.59 -26.11 -2.85
C LEU A 520 1.52 -27.14 -2.46
N ASP A 521 1.87 -28.03 -1.55
CA ASP A 521 1.00 -29.10 -1.06
C ASP A 521 -0.05 -28.53 -0.08
N PRO A 522 -1.37 -28.58 -0.38
CA PRO A 522 -2.40 -27.95 0.44
C PRO A 522 -2.56 -28.59 1.83
N GLN A 523 -2.10 -29.82 2.02
CA GLN A 523 -2.27 -30.56 3.28
C GLN A 523 -1.47 -29.97 4.45
N THR A 524 -0.34 -29.30 4.18
CA THR A 524 0.52 -28.75 5.24
C THR A 524 -0.14 -27.59 5.99
N ALA A 525 -0.99 -26.81 5.30
CA ALA A 525 -1.73 -25.71 5.89
C ALA A 525 -3.00 -26.16 6.64
N GLN A 526 -3.52 -27.36 6.36
CA GLN A 526 -4.83 -27.86 6.82
C GLN A 526 -4.84 -28.52 8.21
N ARG A 527 -3.92 -28.15 9.12
CA ARG A 527 -3.91 -28.74 10.48
C ARG A 527 -5.08 -28.20 11.32
N TRP A 528 -5.81 -29.10 12.00
CA TRP A 528 -7.04 -28.76 12.75
C TRP A 528 -6.84 -27.67 13.83
N TRP A 529 -5.68 -27.66 14.50
CA TRP A 529 -5.33 -26.66 15.52
C TRP A 529 -5.08 -25.25 14.96
N MET A 530 -4.88 -25.10 13.64
CA MET A 530 -4.68 -23.78 13.03
C MET A 530 -6.00 -23.12 12.60
N LEU A 531 -7.13 -23.86 12.52
CA LEU A 531 -8.42 -23.29 12.10
C LEU A 531 -8.88 -22.06 12.89
N PRO A 532 -8.71 -21.94 14.22
CA PRO A 532 -9.08 -20.70 14.91
C PRO A 532 -8.17 -19.52 14.54
N ILE A 533 -6.95 -19.76 14.08
CA ILE A 533 -6.00 -18.69 13.76
C ILE A 533 -6.09 -18.31 12.27
N TRP A 534 -6.74 -19.15 11.45
CA TRP A 534 -6.91 -18.95 10.01
C TRP A 534 -7.50 -17.59 9.62
N PRO A 535 -8.60 -17.09 10.23
CA PRO A 535 -9.14 -15.77 9.90
C PRO A 535 -8.12 -14.65 10.06
N LEU A 536 -7.33 -14.69 11.14
CA LEU A 536 -6.30 -13.71 11.42
C LEU A 536 -5.15 -13.82 10.41
N LEU A 537 -4.67 -15.03 10.13
CA LEU A 537 -3.62 -15.29 9.14
C LEU A 537 -4.04 -14.85 7.73
N PHE A 538 -5.31 -15.04 7.37
CA PHE A 538 -5.84 -14.63 6.08
C PHE A 538 -5.84 -13.12 5.91
N VAL A 539 -6.30 -12.38 6.92
CA VAL A 539 -6.25 -10.91 6.91
C VAL A 539 -4.80 -10.41 6.86
N LEU A 540 -3.90 -10.99 7.67
CA LEU A 540 -2.47 -10.64 7.67
C LEU A 540 -1.79 -10.96 6.33
N ALA A 541 -2.11 -12.09 5.70
CA ALA A 541 -1.58 -12.47 4.39
C ALA A 541 -2.04 -11.53 3.27
N HIS A 542 -3.29 -11.07 3.31
CA HIS A 542 -3.77 -10.06 2.38
C HIS A 542 -3.12 -8.70 2.61
N LEU A 543 -2.95 -8.28 3.87
CA LEU A 543 -2.25 -7.05 4.21
C LEU A 543 -0.79 -7.09 3.74
N SER A 544 -0.08 -8.19 3.97
CA SER A 544 1.31 -8.34 3.53
C SER A 544 1.44 -8.33 2.00
N ASP A 545 0.57 -9.06 1.26
CA ASP A 545 0.58 -9.05 -0.20
C ASP A 545 0.26 -7.65 -0.78
N VAL A 546 -0.66 -6.90 -0.17
CA VAL A 546 -0.95 -5.51 -0.58
C VAL A 546 0.25 -4.61 -0.34
N VAL A 547 0.89 -4.69 0.83
CA VAL A 547 2.06 -3.88 1.17
C VAL A 547 3.24 -4.20 0.26
N ILE A 548 3.53 -5.49 0.03
CA ILE A 548 4.60 -5.93 -0.88
C ILE A 548 4.35 -5.41 -2.29
N HIS A 549 3.12 -5.51 -2.79
CA HIS A 549 2.79 -5.07 -4.14
C HIS A 549 2.77 -3.54 -4.29
N LEU A 550 2.32 -2.82 -3.27
CA LEU A 550 2.39 -1.36 -3.22
C LEU A 550 3.84 -0.91 -3.18
N HIS A 551 4.68 -1.56 -2.36
CA HIS A 551 6.11 -1.31 -2.30
C HIS A 551 6.79 -1.52 -3.67
N GLN A 552 6.50 -2.65 -4.35
CA GLN A 552 6.97 -2.92 -5.72
C GLN A 552 6.58 -1.82 -6.72
N LYS A 553 5.37 -1.26 -6.59
CA LYS A 553 4.88 -0.18 -7.47
C LYS A 553 5.40 1.21 -7.09
N LEU A 554 5.70 1.45 -5.82
CA LEU A 554 6.24 2.73 -5.33
C LEU A 554 7.76 2.84 -5.56
N LEU A 555 8.48 1.72 -5.67
CA LEU A 555 9.91 1.69 -6.03
C LEU A 555 10.23 2.30 -7.40
N PHE A 556 9.24 2.55 -8.26
CA PHE A 556 9.43 3.31 -9.50
C PHE A 556 9.65 4.81 -9.29
N PHE A 557 9.29 5.38 -8.13
CA PHE A 557 9.49 6.80 -7.83
C PHE A 557 10.83 7.03 -7.13
N ASP A 558 11.69 7.85 -7.73
CA ASP A 558 13.06 8.12 -7.22
C ASP A 558 13.07 8.70 -5.81
N THR A 559 12.05 9.48 -5.44
CA THR A 559 11.88 10.03 -4.07
C THR A 559 11.63 8.92 -3.05
N TYR A 560 10.72 7.99 -3.33
CA TYR A 560 10.45 6.85 -2.47
C TYR A 560 11.65 5.91 -2.35
N ARG A 561 12.35 5.64 -3.48
CA ARG A 561 13.60 4.87 -3.53
C ARG A 561 14.67 5.49 -2.62
N SER A 562 14.85 6.80 -2.66
CA SER A 562 15.87 7.49 -1.84
C SER A 562 15.59 7.39 -0.33
N VAL A 563 14.31 7.43 0.07
CA VAL A 563 13.88 7.31 1.48
C VAL A 563 13.97 5.86 1.96
N SER A 564 13.52 4.88 1.14
CA SER A 564 13.60 3.46 1.50
C SER A 564 15.06 2.99 1.62
N VAL A 565 15.94 3.46 0.74
CA VAL A 565 17.38 3.18 0.78
C VAL A 565 18.03 3.80 2.02
N LYS A 566 17.65 5.02 2.43
CA LYS A 566 18.13 5.61 3.68
C LYS A 566 17.68 4.81 4.92
N LEU A 567 16.43 4.36 4.94
CA LEU A 567 15.90 3.54 6.04
C LEU A 567 16.58 2.16 6.10
N MET A 568 16.91 1.57 4.95
CA MET A 568 17.69 0.33 4.87
C MET A 568 19.15 0.54 5.26
N ARG A 569 19.80 1.64 4.85
CA ARG A 569 21.17 1.98 5.29
C ARG A 569 21.28 2.11 6.81
N ILE A 570 20.22 2.60 7.48
CA ILE A 570 20.17 2.67 8.95
C ILE A 570 20.08 1.26 9.58
N ARG A 571 19.36 0.32 8.96
CA ARG A 571 19.31 -1.08 9.41
C ARG A 571 20.61 -1.82 9.13
N LEU A 572 21.20 -1.60 7.96
CA LEU A 572 22.48 -2.20 7.55
C LEU A 572 23.67 -1.62 8.30
N ALA A 573 23.65 -0.34 8.68
CA ALA A 573 24.66 0.23 9.57
C ALA A 573 24.57 -0.32 11.02
N ALA A 574 23.42 -0.90 11.39
CA ALA A 574 23.25 -1.62 12.64
C ALA A 574 23.71 -3.08 12.53
N GLU A 575 23.55 -3.72 11.37
CA GLU A 575 23.96 -5.12 11.10
C GLU A 575 25.44 -5.25 10.70
N ALA A 576 26.02 -4.28 9.99
CA ALA A 576 27.42 -4.27 9.54
C ALA A 576 28.44 -4.07 10.69
N LYS A 577 27.97 -3.81 11.91
CA LYS A 577 28.84 -3.78 13.10
C LYS A 577 29.17 -5.18 13.64
N ASP A 578 28.48 -6.22 13.18
CA ASP A 578 28.60 -7.58 13.72
C ASP A 578 29.35 -8.56 12.80
N GLU A 579 29.64 -8.21 11.53
CA GLU A 579 30.21 -9.16 10.54
C GLU A 579 31.70 -8.94 10.18
N GLU A 580 32.43 -8.01 10.81
CA GLU A 580 33.85 -7.76 10.47
C GLU A 580 34.86 -8.81 11.00
N SER A 581 34.41 -9.95 11.52
CA SER A 581 35.28 -11.01 12.05
C SER A 581 35.04 -12.38 11.43
N ALA A 582 35.50 -12.61 10.18
CA ALA A 582 35.86 -13.95 9.68
C ALA A 582 36.62 -13.92 8.33
N GLU A 583 37.94 -14.21 8.39
CA GLU A 583 38.83 -14.97 7.46
C GLU A 583 38.75 -14.75 5.91
N GLY A 584 39.83 -14.72 5.11
CA GLY A 584 41.26 -14.99 5.25
C GLY A 584 41.94 -15.10 3.86
N ASP A 585 43.28 -15.02 3.87
CA ASP A 585 44.33 -15.39 2.89
C ASP A 585 44.70 -14.47 1.67
N ASP A 586 46.01 -14.31 1.48
CA ASP A 586 46.66 -13.02 1.20
C ASP A 586 47.64 -13.00 0.00
N SER A 587 47.37 -13.74 -1.09
CA SER A 587 48.15 -13.59 -2.34
C SER A 587 47.29 -13.26 -3.57
N LEU A 588 47.72 -12.25 -4.33
CA LEU A 588 47.09 -11.79 -5.58
C LEU A 588 47.58 -12.64 -6.76
N PRO A 589 46.73 -13.02 -7.73
CA PRO A 589 47.20 -13.65 -8.96
C PRO A 589 47.90 -12.62 -9.88
N ASP A 590 49.16 -12.88 -10.26
CA ASP A 590 50.04 -12.00 -11.05
C ASP A 590 49.55 -11.68 -12.49
N GLU A 591 48.57 -12.41 -13.02
CA GLU A 591 48.15 -12.32 -14.44
C GLU A 591 46.84 -11.55 -14.70
N SER A 592 46.74 -10.88 -15.86
CA SER A 592 45.53 -10.16 -16.31
C SER A 592 44.31 -11.09 -16.46
N TYR A 593 43.15 -10.63 -15.98
CA TYR A 593 41.89 -11.39 -16.02
C TYR A 593 41.38 -11.67 -17.44
N SER A 594 41.63 -10.75 -18.39
CA SER A 594 41.24 -10.91 -19.80
C SER A 594 41.88 -12.14 -20.43
N ASP A 595 43.18 -12.28 -20.22
CA ASP A 595 44.01 -13.28 -20.89
C ASP A 595 43.67 -14.66 -20.33
N TRP A 596 43.43 -14.75 -19.03
CA TRP A 596 42.95 -15.96 -18.38
C TRP A 596 41.62 -16.45 -18.96
N MET A 597 40.63 -15.58 -19.12
CA MET A 597 39.30 -15.96 -19.62
C MET A 597 39.31 -16.36 -21.11
N LEU A 598 40.26 -15.84 -21.89
CA LEU A 598 40.43 -16.18 -23.30
C LEU A 598 41.25 -17.45 -23.52
N ARG A 599 42.08 -17.88 -22.55
CA ARG A 599 42.82 -19.15 -22.63
C ARG A 599 41.87 -20.33 -22.84
N ASN A 600 42.28 -21.24 -23.71
CA ASN A 600 41.53 -22.44 -24.03
C ASN A 600 41.75 -23.46 -22.90
N ASN A 601 40.95 -23.35 -21.84
CA ASN A 601 41.06 -24.27 -20.71
C ASN A 601 40.47 -25.64 -21.08
N LYS A 602 41.14 -26.73 -20.70
CA LYS A 602 40.85 -28.12 -21.12
C LYS A 602 39.52 -28.68 -20.58
N ALA A 603 38.79 -27.93 -19.75
CA ALA A 603 37.51 -28.37 -19.21
C ALA A 603 36.42 -28.34 -20.29
N TRP A 604 36.15 -29.52 -20.86
CA TRP A 604 35.00 -29.73 -21.73
C TRP A 604 33.69 -29.57 -20.94
N ILE A 605 32.67 -29.03 -21.60
CA ILE A 605 31.33 -28.86 -21.04
C ILE A 605 30.37 -29.56 -21.99
N ASP A 606 29.65 -30.54 -21.47
CA ASP A 606 28.62 -31.28 -22.20
C ASP A 606 27.41 -30.37 -22.47
N ALA A 607 27.53 -29.50 -23.46
CA ALA A 607 26.45 -28.62 -23.91
C ALA A 607 25.50 -29.32 -24.90
N PHE A 608 25.93 -30.44 -25.48
CA PHE A 608 25.15 -31.25 -26.41
C PHE A 608 25.65 -32.70 -26.39
N ASP A 609 24.77 -33.62 -26.79
CA ASP A 609 25.05 -35.04 -26.79
C ASP A 609 25.95 -35.42 -27.97
N ILE A 610 27.20 -35.75 -27.67
CA ILE A 610 28.20 -36.18 -28.66
C ILE A 610 27.80 -37.48 -29.36
N SER A 611 26.90 -38.28 -28.77
CA SER A 611 26.40 -39.52 -29.38
C SER A 611 25.76 -39.27 -30.75
N THR A 612 25.17 -38.10 -30.97
CA THR A 612 24.56 -37.73 -32.26
C THR A 612 25.57 -37.56 -33.38
N VAL A 613 26.81 -37.17 -33.06
CA VAL A 613 27.94 -37.06 -33.98
C VAL A 613 28.62 -38.42 -34.15
N LEU A 614 28.65 -39.22 -33.08
CA LEU A 614 29.26 -40.55 -33.10
C LEU A 614 28.41 -41.59 -33.83
N LYS A 615 27.07 -41.50 -33.80
CA LYS A 615 26.17 -42.47 -34.43
C LYS A 615 26.48 -42.72 -35.91
N PRO A 616 26.54 -41.70 -36.80
CA PRO A 616 26.89 -41.94 -38.21
C PRO A 616 28.25 -42.61 -38.39
N ILE A 617 29.21 -42.27 -37.53
CA ILE A 617 30.56 -42.86 -37.55
C ILE A 617 30.52 -44.33 -37.09
N GLN A 618 29.72 -44.63 -36.07
CA GLN A 618 29.50 -45.98 -35.54
C GLN A 618 28.72 -46.86 -36.50
N ASP A 619 27.67 -46.32 -37.13
CA ASP A 619 26.84 -47.01 -38.12
C ASP A 619 27.70 -47.36 -39.35
N TRP A 620 28.57 -46.45 -39.79
CA TRP A 620 29.55 -46.72 -40.83
C TRP A 620 30.56 -47.81 -40.42
N ASN A 621 31.13 -47.73 -39.21
CA ASN A 621 32.14 -48.70 -38.74
C ASN A 621 31.56 -50.11 -38.52
N ASN A 622 30.33 -50.21 -37.99
CA ASN A 622 29.70 -51.48 -37.60
C ASN A 622 28.89 -52.13 -38.73
N GLU A 623 28.06 -51.36 -39.45
CA GLU A 623 27.11 -51.88 -40.44
C GLU A 623 27.60 -51.72 -41.89
N LYS A 624 28.75 -51.05 -42.10
CA LYS A 624 29.29 -50.68 -43.42
C LYS A 624 28.22 -50.03 -44.31
N SER A 625 27.51 -49.05 -43.74
CA SER A 625 26.54 -48.23 -44.46
C SER A 625 27.20 -47.51 -45.65
N ASP A 626 26.44 -47.36 -46.74
CA ASP A 626 26.86 -46.60 -47.94
C ASP A 626 27.03 -45.09 -47.66
N ASP A 627 26.51 -44.60 -46.52
CA ASP A 627 26.61 -43.19 -46.11
C ASP A 627 27.93 -42.90 -45.38
N ASN A 628 28.89 -42.30 -46.10
CA ASN A 628 30.26 -42.03 -45.61
C ASN A 628 30.56 -40.54 -45.31
N VAL A 629 29.54 -39.66 -45.28
CA VAL A 629 29.74 -38.21 -45.11
C VAL A 629 28.91 -37.62 -43.96
N LEU A 630 29.59 -36.89 -43.07
CA LEU A 630 29.01 -36.07 -42.01
C LEU A 630 29.38 -34.59 -42.18
N LEU A 631 28.39 -33.71 -42.26
CA LEU A 631 28.58 -32.27 -42.30
C LEU A 631 28.33 -31.62 -40.95
N ILE A 632 29.35 -30.99 -40.35
CA ILE A 632 29.26 -30.19 -39.13
C ILE A 632 29.20 -28.70 -39.50
N VAL A 633 28.06 -28.07 -39.23
CA VAL A 633 27.81 -26.67 -39.57
C VAL A 633 27.57 -25.83 -38.32
N GLY A 634 28.17 -24.65 -38.25
CA GLY A 634 27.84 -23.71 -37.18
C GLY A 634 28.42 -22.32 -37.38
N ASP A 635 27.89 -21.37 -36.62
CA ASP A 635 28.41 -20.00 -36.59
C ASP A 635 29.85 -19.93 -36.07
N GLN A 636 30.56 -18.86 -36.41
CA GLN A 636 31.83 -18.56 -35.75
C GLN A 636 31.62 -18.49 -34.23
N GLY A 637 32.50 -19.17 -33.48
CA GLY A 637 32.44 -19.21 -32.02
C GLY A 637 31.46 -20.21 -31.40
N SER A 638 30.78 -21.05 -32.19
CA SER A 638 29.84 -22.06 -31.68
C SER A 638 30.50 -23.26 -30.97
N GLY A 639 31.82 -23.45 -31.12
CA GLY A 639 32.56 -24.55 -30.50
C GLY A 639 32.95 -25.71 -31.44
N LYS A 640 32.90 -25.54 -32.77
CA LYS A 640 33.26 -26.58 -33.76
C LYS A 640 34.65 -27.20 -33.51
N THR A 641 35.67 -26.37 -33.37
CA THR A 641 37.05 -26.85 -33.11
C THR A 641 37.15 -27.60 -31.78
N ALA A 642 36.41 -27.17 -30.75
CA ALA A 642 36.36 -27.88 -29.48
C ALA A 642 35.68 -29.26 -29.62
N LEU A 643 34.65 -29.36 -30.46
CA LEU A 643 34.00 -30.64 -30.78
C LEU A 643 34.95 -31.59 -31.52
N ILE A 644 35.70 -31.11 -32.51
CA ILE A 644 36.67 -31.93 -33.26
C ILE A 644 37.76 -32.45 -32.32
N ASN A 645 38.33 -31.57 -31.49
CA ASN A 645 39.34 -31.97 -30.50
C ASN A 645 38.79 -32.96 -29.46
N ARG A 646 37.49 -32.89 -29.16
CA ARG A 646 36.82 -33.86 -28.28
C ARG A 646 36.61 -35.18 -29.00
N LEU A 647 36.16 -35.15 -30.26
CA LEU A 647 35.97 -36.33 -31.10
C LEU A 647 37.27 -37.12 -31.22
N SER A 648 38.40 -36.45 -31.49
CA SER A 648 39.73 -37.07 -31.52
C SER A 648 40.20 -37.64 -30.18
N SER A 649 39.60 -37.21 -29.06
CA SER A 649 39.91 -37.72 -27.71
C SER A 649 38.98 -38.84 -27.23
N VAL A 650 37.83 -39.01 -27.87
CA VAL A 650 36.78 -39.98 -27.47
C VAL A 650 36.74 -41.17 -28.43
N TRP A 651 37.10 -40.96 -29.70
CA TRP A 651 37.14 -41.99 -30.71
C TRP A 651 38.53 -42.64 -30.79
N GLU A 652 38.61 -43.93 -30.45
CA GLU A 652 39.86 -44.70 -30.46
C GLU A 652 39.83 -45.87 -31.46
N GLU A 653 38.69 -46.16 -32.10
CA GLU A 653 38.49 -47.37 -32.92
C GLU A 653 39.16 -47.31 -34.29
N THR A 654 39.18 -46.13 -34.93
CA THR A 654 39.84 -45.91 -36.24
C THR A 654 40.71 -44.66 -36.21
N PRO A 655 41.79 -44.61 -37.00
CA PRO A 655 42.64 -43.42 -37.12
C PRO A 655 41.83 -42.21 -37.57
N LEU A 656 41.81 -41.16 -36.74
CA LEU A 656 41.19 -39.88 -37.03
C LEU A 656 42.26 -38.84 -37.32
N SER A 657 42.22 -38.27 -38.52
CA SER A 657 43.14 -37.23 -38.97
C SER A 657 42.39 -35.94 -39.30
N VAL A 658 42.99 -34.79 -38.98
CA VAL A 658 42.39 -33.47 -39.23
C VAL A 658 43.19 -32.76 -40.31
N LEU A 659 42.54 -32.52 -41.45
CA LEU A 659 43.08 -31.78 -42.57
C LEU A 659 42.49 -30.36 -42.57
N ASN A 660 43.34 -29.36 -42.32
CA ASN A 660 42.91 -27.97 -42.32
C ASN A 660 43.10 -27.35 -43.71
N ILE A 661 42.01 -26.90 -44.33
CA ILE A 661 42.06 -26.38 -45.69
C ILE A 661 42.67 -24.97 -45.70
N PRO A 662 43.76 -24.74 -46.47
CA PRO A 662 44.36 -23.42 -46.64
C PRO A 662 43.37 -22.38 -47.15
N ALA A 663 43.61 -21.11 -46.83
CA ALA A 663 42.66 -20.06 -47.15
C ALA A 663 42.55 -19.81 -48.66
N LYS A 664 41.32 -19.91 -49.18
CA LYS A 664 40.96 -19.56 -50.57
C LYS A 664 41.62 -20.41 -51.66
N THR A 665 41.80 -21.70 -51.37
CA THR A 665 42.11 -22.75 -52.36
C THR A 665 40.93 -22.92 -53.32
N THR A 666 40.92 -22.12 -54.39
CA THR A 666 39.84 -22.06 -55.39
C THR A 666 40.16 -22.85 -56.66
N ASP A 667 41.41 -23.26 -56.81
CA ASP A 667 41.90 -24.06 -57.94
C ASP A 667 41.54 -25.54 -57.74
N PRO A 668 40.85 -26.19 -58.69
CA PRO A 668 40.54 -27.63 -58.61
C PRO A 668 41.79 -28.52 -58.54
N ASP A 669 42.89 -28.12 -59.20
CA ASP A 669 44.11 -28.94 -59.30
C ASP A 669 44.90 -28.95 -57.98
N ALA A 670 44.57 -28.07 -57.04
CA ALA A 670 45.23 -27.98 -55.73
C ALA A 670 44.62 -28.91 -54.66
N ILE A 671 43.41 -29.44 -54.88
CA ILE A 671 42.67 -30.19 -53.84
C ILE A 671 43.06 -31.66 -53.79
N LEU A 672 43.10 -32.32 -54.96
CA LEU A 672 43.43 -33.74 -55.03
C LEU A 672 44.85 -34.03 -54.52
N PRO A 673 45.88 -33.21 -54.82
CA PRO A 673 47.20 -33.37 -54.22
C PRO A 673 47.20 -33.16 -52.70
N LEU A 674 46.42 -32.20 -52.19
CA LEU A 674 46.33 -31.90 -50.76
C LEU A 674 45.66 -33.04 -49.97
N ILE A 675 44.64 -33.68 -50.56
CA ILE A 675 44.04 -34.90 -50.00
C ILE A 675 45.01 -36.09 -50.12
N GLY A 676 45.70 -36.22 -51.27
CA GLY A 676 46.67 -37.28 -51.53
C GLY A 676 47.86 -37.24 -50.56
N GLU A 677 48.44 -36.06 -50.33
CA GLU A 677 49.52 -35.87 -49.36
C GLU A 677 49.09 -36.26 -47.94
N HIS A 678 47.88 -35.87 -47.54
CA HIS A 678 47.32 -36.20 -46.22
C HIS A 678 47.00 -37.70 -46.06
N LEU A 679 46.64 -38.37 -47.16
CA LEU A 679 46.41 -39.81 -47.21
C LEU A 679 47.67 -40.65 -47.48
N CYS A 680 48.85 -40.01 -47.61
CA CYS A 680 50.11 -40.65 -48.03
C CYS A 680 50.03 -41.36 -49.41
N ILE A 681 49.17 -40.88 -50.31
CA ILE A 681 49.02 -41.37 -51.69
C ILE A 681 49.86 -40.48 -52.62
N ALA A 682 50.84 -41.08 -53.30
CA ALA A 682 51.66 -40.36 -54.26
C ALA A 682 50.85 -40.04 -55.54
N ASP A 683 50.80 -38.75 -55.92
CA ASP A 683 50.34 -38.25 -57.22
C ASP A 683 48.86 -38.56 -57.58
N LEU A 684 47.94 -38.28 -56.66
CA LEU A 684 46.49 -38.41 -56.90
C LEU A 684 45.99 -37.38 -57.93
N LYS A 685 45.63 -37.82 -59.14
CA LYS A 685 45.20 -36.96 -60.25
C LYS A 685 43.71 -36.98 -60.54
N SER A 686 43.00 -38.03 -60.12
CA SER A 686 41.56 -38.15 -60.37
C SER A 686 40.80 -38.80 -59.22
N VAL A 687 39.50 -38.46 -59.10
CA VAL A 687 38.59 -39.10 -58.13
C VAL A 687 38.43 -40.60 -58.40
N VAL A 688 38.57 -41.04 -59.66
CA VAL A 688 38.51 -42.46 -60.05
C VAL A 688 39.71 -43.24 -59.50
N GLU A 689 40.89 -42.63 -59.42
CA GLU A 689 42.05 -43.25 -58.77
C GLU A 689 41.83 -43.41 -57.27
N LEU A 690 41.17 -42.44 -56.61
CA LEU A 690 40.84 -42.54 -55.19
C LEU A 690 39.92 -43.74 -54.91
N VAL A 691 38.89 -43.95 -55.73
CA VAL A 691 37.97 -45.10 -55.59
C VAL A 691 38.69 -46.44 -55.81
N LYS A 692 39.64 -46.50 -56.75
CA LYS A 692 40.44 -47.72 -56.99
C LYS A 692 41.39 -48.04 -55.84
N LEU A 693 41.92 -47.02 -55.18
CA LEU A 693 42.87 -47.16 -54.07
C LEU A 693 42.16 -47.41 -52.72
N ASP A 694 40.88 -47.07 -52.61
CA ASP A 694 40.07 -47.24 -51.40
C ASP A 694 40.14 -48.66 -50.83
N GLU A 695 40.02 -49.69 -51.68
CA GLU A 695 40.11 -51.11 -51.27
C GLU A 695 41.44 -51.47 -50.58
N SER A 696 42.51 -50.71 -50.84
CA SER A 696 43.85 -50.92 -50.29
C SER A 696 44.15 -50.08 -49.03
N LEU A 697 43.26 -49.16 -48.66
CA LEU A 697 43.43 -48.28 -47.50
C LEU A 697 42.82 -48.90 -46.24
N GLU A 698 43.41 -48.59 -45.07
CA GLU A 698 42.81 -48.92 -43.79
C GLU A 698 41.60 -48.00 -43.49
N PRO A 699 40.56 -48.49 -42.80
CA PRO A 699 39.42 -47.67 -42.38
C PRO A 699 39.86 -46.46 -41.57
N GLN A 700 39.60 -45.25 -42.06
CA GLN A 700 40.04 -44.00 -41.43
C GLN A 700 38.99 -42.88 -41.53
N ILE A 701 39.03 -41.97 -40.55
CA ILE A 701 38.16 -40.78 -40.49
C ILE A 701 38.98 -39.56 -40.83
N ILE A 702 38.53 -38.80 -41.83
CA ILE A 702 39.18 -37.57 -42.27
C ILE A 702 38.29 -36.38 -41.95
N VAL A 703 38.76 -35.52 -41.06
CA VAL A 703 38.09 -34.27 -40.71
C VAL A 703 38.62 -33.14 -41.58
N LEU A 704 37.80 -32.64 -42.49
CA LEU A 704 38.09 -31.47 -43.31
C LEU A 704 37.67 -30.20 -42.55
N ASP A 705 38.62 -29.52 -41.89
CA ASP A 705 38.34 -28.25 -41.20
C ASP A 705 38.49 -27.04 -42.14
N ASN A 706 37.72 -26.00 -41.85
CA ASN A 706 37.67 -24.73 -42.58
C ASN A 706 37.34 -24.85 -44.08
N THR A 707 36.44 -25.76 -44.45
CA THR A 707 35.99 -26.01 -45.85
C THR A 707 35.37 -24.81 -46.57
N HIS A 708 34.93 -23.78 -45.85
CA HIS A 708 34.51 -22.49 -46.41
C HIS A 708 35.63 -21.73 -47.14
N ASN A 709 36.87 -22.19 -47.01
CA ASN A 709 38.01 -21.69 -47.77
C ASN A 709 38.03 -22.19 -49.22
N LEU A 710 37.24 -23.20 -49.60
CA LEU A 710 37.27 -23.79 -50.95
C LEU A 710 36.52 -22.98 -52.02
N PHE A 711 35.98 -21.82 -51.66
CA PHE A 711 35.28 -20.99 -52.61
C PHE A 711 35.48 -19.49 -52.39
N LEU A 712 35.34 -18.76 -53.48
CA LEU A 712 34.94 -17.36 -53.50
C LEU A 712 33.63 -17.27 -54.27
N SER A 713 32.74 -16.35 -53.88
CA SER A 713 31.45 -16.15 -54.55
C SER A 713 31.65 -15.33 -55.83
N GLU A 714 32.47 -15.87 -56.71
CA GLU A 714 32.95 -15.31 -57.98
C GLU A 714 32.90 -16.41 -59.04
N VAL A 715 32.63 -16.05 -60.30
CA VAL A 715 32.55 -17.02 -61.39
C VAL A 715 33.91 -17.68 -61.59
N GLY A 716 33.94 -19.03 -61.65
CA GLY A 716 35.17 -19.82 -61.76
C GLY A 716 35.92 -20.06 -60.44
N CYS A 717 35.49 -19.46 -59.32
CA CYS A 717 36.09 -19.69 -58.00
C CYS A 717 35.30 -20.68 -57.13
N LEU A 718 34.44 -21.49 -57.75
CA LEU A 718 33.62 -22.53 -57.10
C LEU A 718 34.06 -23.95 -57.50
N ASP A 719 34.97 -24.08 -58.47
CA ASP A 719 35.33 -25.36 -59.09
C ASP A 719 36.11 -26.26 -58.12
N ALA A 720 36.96 -25.68 -57.28
CA ALA A 720 37.55 -26.34 -56.11
C ALA A 720 36.50 -27.08 -55.26
N TYR A 721 35.46 -26.39 -54.81
CA TYR A 721 34.40 -27.02 -54.03
C TYR A 721 33.65 -28.11 -54.83
N ARG A 722 33.46 -27.93 -56.15
CA ARG A 722 32.86 -28.95 -57.01
C ARG A 722 33.72 -30.21 -57.08
N THR A 723 35.05 -30.09 -57.19
CA THR A 723 35.98 -31.23 -57.15
C THR A 723 35.89 -31.96 -55.80
N LEU A 724 35.86 -31.23 -54.68
CA LEU A 724 35.65 -31.87 -53.37
C LEU A 724 34.29 -32.57 -53.31
N ASN A 725 33.22 -31.95 -53.80
CA ASN A 725 31.89 -32.55 -53.80
C ASN A 725 31.84 -33.84 -54.65
N GLN A 726 32.62 -33.94 -55.73
CA GLN A 726 32.80 -35.19 -56.48
C GLN A 726 33.51 -36.26 -55.65
N CYS A 727 34.52 -35.91 -54.86
CA CYS A 727 35.16 -36.84 -53.91
C CYS A 727 34.19 -37.31 -52.81
N LEU A 728 33.39 -36.41 -52.25
CA LEU A 728 32.43 -36.73 -51.19
C LEU A 728 31.29 -37.64 -51.68
N ASN A 729 30.87 -37.51 -52.94
CA ASN A 729 29.85 -38.36 -53.55
C ASN A 729 30.42 -39.68 -54.11
N ALA A 730 31.73 -39.91 -53.99
CA ALA A 730 32.33 -41.17 -54.43
C ALA A 730 32.02 -42.28 -53.40
N HIS A 731 31.70 -43.48 -53.91
CA HIS A 731 31.49 -44.65 -53.06
C HIS A 731 32.84 -45.14 -52.51
N LEU A 732 33.13 -44.78 -51.26
CA LEU A 732 34.34 -45.16 -50.52
C LEU A 732 33.91 -45.93 -49.26
N HIS A 733 34.45 -47.12 -49.09
CA HIS A 733 34.12 -48.03 -47.98
C HIS A 733 35.07 -47.83 -46.79
N ASN A 734 36.32 -47.40 -47.04
CA ASN A 734 37.35 -47.30 -46.01
C ASN A 734 37.61 -45.84 -45.57
N ILE A 735 36.98 -44.85 -46.19
CA ILE A 735 37.11 -43.44 -45.80
C ILE A 735 35.77 -42.87 -45.35
N PHE A 736 35.76 -42.29 -44.14
CA PHE A 736 34.63 -41.50 -43.64
C PHE A 736 34.99 -40.01 -43.58
N TRP A 737 34.17 -39.17 -44.22
CA TRP A 737 34.39 -37.74 -44.32
C TRP A 737 33.63 -36.95 -43.25
N VAL A 738 34.34 -36.16 -42.46
CA VAL A 738 33.74 -35.17 -41.56
C VAL A 738 34.05 -33.77 -42.08
N VAL A 739 33.07 -33.14 -42.72
CA VAL A 739 33.20 -31.81 -43.33
C VAL A 739 32.80 -30.75 -42.32
N VAL A 740 33.70 -29.82 -41.99
CA VAL A 740 33.40 -28.74 -41.03
C VAL A 740 33.31 -27.41 -41.74
N MET A 741 32.14 -26.78 -41.64
CA MET A 741 31.82 -25.55 -42.39
C MET A 741 31.22 -24.44 -41.51
N HIS A 742 31.42 -23.20 -41.96
CA HIS A 742 30.77 -22.03 -41.39
C HIS A 742 29.33 -21.91 -41.91
N ALA A 743 28.37 -21.60 -41.03
CA ALA A 743 26.95 -21.64 -41.36
C ALA A 743 26.52 -20.72 -42.53
N PRO A 744 26.85 -19.42 -42.55
CA PRO A 744 26.61 -18.56 -43.72
C PRO A 744 27.21 -19.08 -45.03
N SER A 745 28.38 -19.71 -44.97
CA SER A 745 29.05 -20.29 -46.14
C SER A 745 28.27 -21.50 -46.66
N TRP A 746 27.79 -22.36 -45.75
CA TRP A 746 26.95 -23.50 -46.08
C TRP A 746 25.62 -23.06 -46.70
N THR A 747 24.95 -22.07 -46.11
CA THR A 747 23.71 -21.49 -46.66
C THR A 747 23.92 -20.97 -48.09
N TYR A 748 25.05 -20.29 -48.35
CA TYR A 748 25.37 -19.84 -49.70
C TYR A 748 25.55 -21.02 -50.67
N LEU A 749 26.37 -22.02 -50.28
CA LEU A 749 26.66 -23.17 -51.13
C LEU A 749 25.43 -24.05 -51.37
N SER A 750 24.55 -24.22 -50.38
CA SER A 750 23.30 -24.97 -50.55
C SER A 750 22.36 -24.30 -51.55
N CYS A 751 22.31 -22.97 -51.59
CA CYS A 751 21.57 -22.24 -52.62
C CYS A 751 22.18 -22.43 -54.02
N VAL A 752 23.51 -22.39 -54.14
CA VAL A 752 24.22 -22.52 -55.43
C VAL A 752 24.17 -23.95 -55.98
N PHE A 753 24.35 -24.95 -55.12
CA PHE A 753 24.51 -26.36 -55.49
C PHE A 753 23.35 -27.27 -55.04
N ASN A 754 22.13 -26.72 -54.90
CA ASN A 754 20.95 -27.41 -54.36
C ASN A 754 20.65 -28.80 -54.97
N ARG A 755 21.07 -29.05 -56.22
CA ARG A 755 20.85 -30.34 -56.92
C ARG A 755 22.03 -31.32 -56.81
N GLU A 756 23.22 -30.83 -56.45
CA GLU A 756 24.49 -31.57 -56.42
C GLU A 756 24.92 -31.95 -55.00
N LEU A 757 24.29 -31.37 -53.97
CA LEU A 757 24.63 -31.60 -52.57
C LEU A 757 23.76 -32.70 -51.97
N ARG A 758 24.39 -33.83 -51.63
CA ARG A 758 23.76 -34.96 -50.93
C ARG A 758 24.52 -35.25 -49.64
N PHE A 759 24.29 -34.43 -48.61
CA PHE A 759 24.74 -34.76 -47.26
C PHE A 759 23.66 -35.57 -46.56
N SER A 760 23.92 -36.86 -46.33
CA SER A 760 22.99 -37.76 -45.61
C SER A 760 22.87 -37.35 -44.13
N HIS A 761 23.98 -36.91 -43.52
CA HIS A 761 24.00 -36.45 -42.12
C HIS A 761 24.51 -35.02 -42.01
N ILE A 762 23.66 -34.13 -41.47
CA ILE A 762 24.02 -32.72 -41.19
C ILE A 762 23.85 -32.45 -39.70
N PHE A 763 24.96 -32.25 -39.01
CA PHE A 763 25.00 -31.81 -37.62
C PHE A 763 25.15 -30.29 -37.53
N LYS A 764 24.03 -29.60 -37.27
CA LYS A 764 24.03 -28.17 -36.98
C LYS A 764 24.37 -27.94 -35.51
N MET A 765 25.43 -27.19 -35.24
CA MET A 765 25.86 -26.83 -33.88
C MET A 765 24.71 -26.15 -33.12
N PRO A 766 24.24 -26.73 -32.00
CA PRO A 766 23.14 -26.17 -31.25
C PRO A 766 23.56 -24.88 -30.53
N ARG A 767 22.59 -23.99 -30.31
CA ARG A 767 22.76 -22.85 -29.40
C ARG A 767 22.84 -23.37 -27.97
N TRP A 768 23.79 -22.86 -27.18
CA TRP A 768 23.97 -23.33 -25.80
C TRP A 768 22.84 -22.83 -24.90
N SER A 769 22.47 -23.65 -23.91
CA SER A 769 21.46 -23.28 -22.92
C SER A 769 21.98 -22.20 -21.97
N PRO A 770 21.09 -21.44 -21.29
CA PRO A 770 21.50 -20.47 -20.26
C PRO A 770 22.36 -21.12 -19.16
N SER A 771 22.07 -22.37 -18.78
CA SER A 771 22.85 -23.12 -17.80
C SER A 771 24.24 -23.47 -18.29
N ASP A 772 24.42 -23.81 -19.57
CA ASP A 772 25.72 -24.24 -20.10
C ASP A 772 26.65 -23.05 -20.33
N ILE A 773 26.11 -21.90 -20.78
CA ILE A 773 26.86 -20.64 -20.80
C ILE A 773 27.30 -20.25 -19.39
N ARG A 774 26.41 -20.39 -18.40
CA ARG A 774 26.75 -20.11 -17.01
C ARG A 774 27.86 -21.03 -16.51
N LYS A 775 27.77 -22.34 -16.78
CA LYS A 775 28.84 -23.30 -16.44
C LYS A 775 30.16 -22.93 -17.10
N LEU A 776 30.14 -22.52 -18.37
CA LEU A 776 31.34 -22.08 -19.12
C LEU A 776 32.05 -20.90 -18.49
N ILE A 777 31.29 -19.85 -18.18
CA ILE A 777 31.86 -18.64 -17.59
C ILE A 777 32.36 -18.91 -16.17
N LEU A 778 31.57 -19.63 -15.36
CA LEU A 778 31.93 -19.92 -13.98
C LEU A 778 33.12 -20.89 -13.88
N SER A 779 33.21 -21.91 -14.74
CA SER A 779 34.35 -22.84 -14.74
C SER A 779 35.66 -22.13 -15.08
N ARG A 780 35.64 -21.22 -16.07
CA ARG A 780 36.79 -20.37 -16.39
C ARG A 780 37.11 -19.39 -15.28
N HIS A 781 36.09 -18.80 -14.66
CA HIS A 781 36.26 -17.84 -13.58
C HIS A 781 36.81 -18.47 -12.28
N GLN A 782 36.35 -19.66 -11.90
CA GLN A 782 36.85 -20.38 -10.70
C GLN A 782 38.37 -20.59 -10.76
N GLY A 783 38.90 -20.90 -11.94
CA GLY A 783 40.34 -21.02 -12.15
C GLY A 783 41.13 -19.72 -11.93
N SER A 784 40.47 -18.56 -12.02
CA SER A 784 41.12 -17.25 -11.82
C SER A 784 41.33 -16.86 -10.36
N ARG A 785 40.75 -17.60 -9.38
CA ARG A 785 40.81 -17.33 -7.93
C ARG A 785 40.34 -15.93 -7.50
N ARG A 786 39.61 -15.20 -8.35
CA ARG A 786 39.03 -13.89 -8.05
C ARG A 786 37.59 -14.04 -7.59
N ARG A 787 37.05 -13.07 -6.83
CA ARG A 787 35.64 -13.02 -6.41
C ARG A 787 34.83 -12.16 -7.39
N ILE A 788 33.63 -12.59 -7.75
CA ILE A 788 32.69 -11.80 -8.56
C ILE A 788 31.92 -10.84 -7.63
N HIS A 789 31.95 -9.56 -7.96
CA HIS A 789 31.08 -8.55 -7.36
C HIS A 789 30.18 -7.96 -8.44
N TYR A 790 28.88 -7.82 -8.17
CA TYR A 790 27.95 -7.25 -9.12
C TYR A 790 27.77 -5.76 -8.83
N ASP A 791 27.76 -4.93 -9.88
CA ASP A 791 27.53 -3.49 -9.78
C ASP A 791 26.23 -3.17 -9.00
N GLU A 792 26.24 -2.10 -8.20
CA GLU A 792 25.15 -1.67 -7.32
C GLU A 792 23.86 -1.41 -8.12
N LEU A 793 23.99 -1.01 -9.39
CA LEU A 793 22.86 -0.86 -10.32
C LEU A 793 22.14 -2.19 -10.61
N LEU A 794 22.87 -3.30 -10.70
CA LEU A 794 22.31 -4.64 -10.91
C LEU A 794 21.65 -5.18 -9.63
N LEU A 795 22.29 -4.94 -8.48
CA LEU A 795 21.76 -5.33 -7.16
C LEU A 795 20.47 -4.55 -6.82
N SER A 796 20.42 -3.26 -7.17
CA SER A 796 19.24 -2.40 -6.97
C SER A 796 18.01 -2.82 -7.80
N ALA A 797 18.22 -3.48 -8.94
CA ALA A 797 17.13 -4.03 -9.77
C ALA A 797 16.57 -5.36 -9.23
N SER A 798 17.26 -6.02 -8.28
CA SER A 798 16.94 -7.36 -7.73
C SER A 798 16.41 -7.36 -6.29
N ALA A 799 15.83 -6.23 -5.85
CA ALA A 799 15.38 -6.00 -4.47
C ALA A 799 14.55 -7.16 -3.85
N GLY A 800 15.19 -7.84 -2.90
CA GLY A 800 14.75 -8.88 -1.98
C GLY A 800 15.87 -9.08 -0.93
N ASN A 801 15.70 -9.93 0.09
CA ASN A 801 16.73 -10.21 1.12
C ASN A 801 18.13 -10.37 0.50
N GLU A 802 19.19 -9.93 1.18
CA GLU A 802 20.54 -9.79 0.62
C GLU A 802 21.06 -11.07 -0.08
N SER A 803 20.83 -12.25 0.50
CA SER A 803 21.19 -13.55 -0.10
C SER A 803 20.35 -13.93 -1.33
N SER A 804 19.11 -13.45 -1.41
CA SER A 804 18.22 -13.59 -2.57
C SER A 804 18.54 -12.58 -3.67
N SER A 805 18.99 -11.37 -3.30
CA SER A 805 19.32 -10.29 -4.24
C SER A 805 20.55 -10.61 -5.07
N VAL A 806 21.61 -11.16 -4.46
CA VAL A 806 22.83 -11.57 -5.17
C VAL A 806 22.56 -12.77 -6.08
N ARG A 807 21.77 -13.75 -5.63
CA ARG A 807 21.37 -14.91 -6.46
C ARG A 807 20.44 -14.52 -7.61
N ALA A 808 19.56 -13.55 -7.39
CA ALA A 808 18.68 -13.00 -8.41
C ALA A 808 19.46 -12.15 -9.43
N ALA A 809 20.38 -11.30 -8.97
CA ALA A 809 21.28 -10.52 -9.83
C ALA A 809 22.14 -11.43 -10.69
N ASN A 810 22.78 -12.44 -10.08
CA ASN A 810 23.58 -13.45 -10.76
C ASN A 810 22.76 -14.16 -11.85
N SER A 811 21.58 -14.68 -11.52
CA SER A 811 20.73 -15.36 -12.52
C SER A 811 20.27 -14.41 -13.64
N ARG A 812 19.98 -13.14 -13.33
CA ARG A 812 19.58 -12.15 -14.33
C ARG A 812 20.73 -11.76 -15.26
N VAL A 813 21.95 -11.58 -14.74
CA VAL A 813 23.13 -11.30 -15.55
C VAL A 813 23.40 -12.43 -16.54
N PHE A 814 23.34 -13.69 -16.11
CA PHE A 814 23.53 -14.82 -17.02
C PHE A 814 22.41 -14.96 -18.04
N ASN A 815 21.17 -14.62 -17.68
CA ASN A 815 20.07 -14.57 -18.65
C ASN A 815 20.27 -13.48 -19.70
N ILE A 816 20.69 -12.27 -19.28
CA ILE A 816 21.04 -11.17 -20.19
C ILE A 816 22.23 -11.61 -21.06
N LEU A 817 23.27 -12.19 -20.47
CA LEU A 817 24.43 -12.68 -21.21
C LEU A 817 24.06 -13.73 -22.25
N TRP A 818 23.15 -14.66 -21.93
CA TRP A 818 22.64 -15.66 -22.86
C TRP A 818 21.82 -15.02 -23.99
N GLU A 819 20.88 -14.12 -23.66
CA GLU A 819 20.06 -13.38 -24.64
C GLU A 819 20.94 -12.52 -25.57
N GLN A 820 21.97 -11.89 -25.00
CA GLN A 820 22.91 -11.07 -25.75
C GLN A 820 23.97 -11.91 -26.50
N SER A 821 24.32 -13.11 -26.07
CA SER A 821 25.22 -13.97 -26.86
C SER A 821 24.48 -14.77 -27.93
N GLY A 822 23.14 -14.85 -27.85
CA GLY A 822 22.34 -15.70 -28.72
C GLY A 822 22.67 -17.18 -28.57
N GLY A 823 23.22 -17.60 -27.42
CA GLY A 823 23.66 -18.97 -27.21
C GLY A 823 25.06 -19.31 -27.76
N ILE A 824 25.84 -18.33 -28.25
CA ILE A 824 27.19 -18.57 -28.81
C ILE A 824 28.26 -18.42 -27.72
N PRO A 825 29.04 -19.47 -27.40
CA PRO A 825 30.07 -19.46 -26.34
C PRO A 825 31.10 -18.34 -26.47
N GLN A 826 31.70 -18.18 -27.66
CA GLN A 826 32.75 -17.17 -27.86
C GLN A 826 32.21 -15.75 -27.65
N VAL A 827 31.00 -15.47 -28.14
CA VAL A 827 30.34 -14.16 -27.96
C VAL A 827 30.04 -13.92 -26.49
N ALA A 828 29.57 -14.93 -25.74
CA ALA A 828 29.32 -14.82 -24.31
C ALA A 828 30.60 -14.47 -23.53
N VAL A 829 31.75 -15.09 -23.84
CA VAL A 829 33.03 -14.77 -23.20
C VAL A 829 33.46 -13.33 -23.50
N HIS A 830 33.33 -12.87 -24.75
CA HIS A 830 33.68 -11.49 -25.09
C HIS A 830 32.74 -10.45 -24.46
N LEU A 831 31.43 -10.71 -24.42
CA LEU A 831 30.47 -9.84 -23.74
C LEU A 831 30.73 -9.78 -22.23
N TRP A 832 31.08 -10.91 -21.62
CA TRP A 832 31.51 -10.97 -20.23
C TRP A 832 32.74 -10.10 -19.98
N LEU A 833 33.78 -10.25 -20.81
CA LEU A 833 35.00 -9.45 -20.69
C LEU A 833 34.77 -7.96 -20.92
N SER A 834 33.86 -7.59 -21.81
CA SER A 834 33.49 -6.18 -22.01
C SER A 834 32.77 -5.55 -20.80
N ALA A 835 32.11 -6.38 -19.98
CA ALA A 835 31.38 -5.96 -18.79
C ALA A 835 32.20 -6.08 -17.50
N ALA A 836 33.29 -6.85 -17.52
CA ALA A 836 34.13 -7.12 -16.37
C ALA A 836 35.22 -6.05 -16.19
N ARG A 837 35.28 -5.45 -15.01
CA ARG A 837 36.40 -4.61 -14.56
C ARG A 837 37.15 -5.35 -13.47
N SER A 838 38.41 -5.68 -13.72
CA SER A 838 39.24 -6.37 -12.74
C SER A 838 39.97 -5.35 -11.87
N LYS A 839 39.76 -5.42 -10.55
CA LYS A 839 40.52 -4.69 -9.54
C LYS A 839 41.03 -5.69 -8.50
N ASP A 840 42.32 -6.00 -8.55
CA ASP A 840 42.99 -6.90 -7.62
C ASP A 840 42.33 -8.30 -7.53
N LYS A 841 41.79 -8.68 -6.35
CA LYS A 841 41.07 -9.95 -6.11
C LYS A 841 39.59 -9.90 -6.51
N LEU A 842 39.09 -8.75 -6.93
CA LEU A 842 37.65 -8.52 -7.15
C LEU A 842 37.38 -8.17 -8.61
N VAL A 843 36.45 -8.88 -9.22
CA VAL A 843 35.95 -8.59 -10.56
C VAL A 843 34.60 -7.94 -10.41
N GLU A 844 34.54 -6.62 -10.65
CA GLU A 844 33.30 -5.87 -10.71
C GLU A 844 32.65 -6.11 -12.06
N LEU A 845 31.41 -6.60 -12.04
CA LEU A 845 30.66 -6.95 -13.23
C LEU A 845 29.51 -5.97 -13.45
N GLY A 846 29.60 -5.23 -14.55
CA GLY A 846 28.52 -4.39 -15.07
C GLY A 846 27.51 -5.19 -15.90
N VAL A 847 26.57 -4.48 -16.54
CA VAL A 847 25.58 -5.12 -17.42
C VAL A 847 26.24 -5.51 -18.76
N PRO A 848 26.25 -6.79 -19.15
CA PRO A 848 26.68 -7.19 -20.49
C PRO A 848 25.74 -6.59 -21.54
N SER A 849 26.29 -5.81 -22.46
CA SER A 849 25.52 -5.18 -23.53
C SER A 849 26.16 -5.43 -24.88
N LYS A 850 25.34 -5.74 -25.88
CA LYS A 850 25.78 -5.75 -27.28
C LYS A 850 26.16 -4.33 -27.70
N PRO A 851 27.12 -4.18 -28.62
CA PRO A 851 27.33 -2.91 -29.31
C PRO A 851 26.02 -2.42 -29.93
N ALA A 852 25.71 -1.13 -29.76
CA ALA A 852 24.46 -0.56 -30.22
C ALA A 852 24.36 -0.59 -31.76
N GLY A 853 23.30 -1.20 -32.29
CA GLY A 853 23.05 -1.28 -33.74
C GLY A 853 22.77 0.07 -34.43
N ASN A 854 22.69 1.17 -33.68
CA ASN A 854 22.51 2.52 -34.25
C ASN A 854 23.67 2.90 -35.18
N ALA A 855 24.89 2.47 -34.89
CA ALA A 855 26.06 2.69 -35.75
C ALA A 855 25.95 1.95 -37.10
N LEU A 856 25.16 0.87 -37.16
CA LEU A 856 24.94 0.12 -38.40
C LEU A 856 23.88 0.77 -39.29
N LYS A 857 22.90 1.48 -38.72
CA LYS A 857 21.85 2.18 -39.48
C LYS A 857 22.39 3.29 -40.38
N THR A 858 23.52 3.90 -40.00
CA THR A 858 24.19 4.94 -40.77
C THR A 858 25.07 4.40 -41.90
N LEU A 859 25.21 3.07 -42.02
CA LEU A 859 26.00 2.46 -43.09
C LEU A 859 25.24 2.49 -44.41
N LYS A 860 25.94 2.95 -45.47
CA LYS A 860 25.46 2.86 -46.85
C LYS A 860 25.41 1.40 -47.30
N ASP A 861 24.61 1.12 -48.33
CA ASP A 861 24.40 -0.23 -48.83
C ASP A 861 25.68 -0.86 -49.39
N ASP A 862 26.53 -0.10 -50.08
CA ASP A 862 27.84 -0.56 -50.59
C ASP A 862 28.71 -1.19 -49.49
N LEU A 863 28.73 -0.58 -48.30
CA LEU A 863 29.48 -1.09 -47.16
C LEU A 863 28.82 -2.35 -46.59
N CYS A 864 27.48 -2.40 -46.61
CA CYS A 864 26.74 -3.58 -46.15
C CYS A 864 27.04 -4.80 -47.04
N PHE A 865 27.18 -4.62 -48.35
CA PHE A 865 27.61 -5.68 -49.28
C PHE A 865 29.04 -6.16 -48.98
N VAL A 866 29.98 -5.24 -48.70
CA VAL A 866 31.34 -5.62 -48.28
C VAL A 866 31.33 -6.43 -46.98
N TYR A 867 30.55 -6.01 -45.99
CA TYR A 867 30.45 -6.75 -44.73
C TYR A 867 29.72 -8.09 -44.89
N ALA A 868 28.70 -8.18 -45.75
CA ALA A 868 28.04 -9.44 -46.08
C ALA A 868 29.01 -10.44 -46.72
N ALA A 869 29.88 -9.98 -47.64
CA ALA A 869 30.94 -10.83 -48.20
C ALA A 869 31.87 -11.37 -47.11
N ILE A 870 32.29 -10.54 -46.14
CA ILE A 870 33.12 -10.98 -45.01
C ILE A 870 32.38 -11.99 -44.13
N VAL A 871 31.06 -11.80 -43.87
CA VAL A 871 30.24 -12.78 -43.13
C VAL A 871 30.19 -14.13 -43.87
N ILE A 872 29.86 -14.12 -45.16
CA ILE A 872 29.71 -15.34 -45.97
C ILE A 872 31.03 -16.12 -46.03
N HIS A 873 32.15 -15.41 -46.18
CA HIS A 873 33.46 -16.03 -46.38
C HIS A 873 34.26 -16.23 -45.08
N LYS A 874 33.75 -15.78 -43.92
CA LYS A 874 34.38 -15.76 -42.58
C LYS A 874 35.66 -14.91 -42.49
N SER A 875 36.56 -14.97 -43.47
CA SER A 875 37.77 -14.17 -43.53
C SER A 875 38.20 -13.90 -44.97
N LEU A 876 38.51 -12.64 -45.29
CA LEU A 876 38.92 -12.21 -46.63
C LEU A 876 40.08 -11.20 -46.57
N THR A 877 40.92 -11.18 -47.60
CA THR A 877 41.88 -10.09 -47.85
C THR A 877 41.22 -8.93 -48.60
N SER A 878 41.87 -7.76 -48.66
CA SER A 878 41.35 -6.62 -49.43
C SER A 878 41.16 -6.97 -50.91
N GLU A 879 42.08 -7.73 -51.50
CA GLU A 879 42.01 -8.16 -52.90
C GLU A 879 40.88 -9.15 -53.15
N GLU A 880 40.68 -10.10 -52.24
CA GLU A 880 39.58 -11.07 -52.33
C GLU A 880 38.21 -10.39 -52.20
N ILE A 881 38.08 -9.35 -51.35
CA ILE A 881 36.85 -8.56 -51.23
C ILE A 881 36.55 -7.82 -52.53
N ILE A 882 37.55 -7.20 -53.14
CA ILE A 882 37.40 -6.51 -54.44
C ILE A 882 36.91 -7.50 -55.50
N LYS A 883 37.49 -8.71 -55.54
CA LYS A 883 37.07 -9.77 -56.46
C LYS A 883 35.61 -10.16 -56.25
N VAL A 884 35.23 -10.49 -55.01
CA VAL A 884 33.87 -10.98 -54.68
C VAL A 884 32.78 -9.92 -54.83
N THR A 885 33.08 -8.66 -54.51
CA THR A 885 32.07 -7.59 -54.52
C THR A 885 32.06 -6.79 -55.81
N HIS A 886 33.08 -6.94 -56.65
CA HIS A 886 33.35 -6.11 -57.83
C HIS A 886 33.40 -4.60 -57.58
N PHE A 887 33.55 -4.17 -56.33
CA PHE A 887 33.67 -2.75 -56.01
C PHE A 887 35.09 -2.22 -56.25
N PRO A 888 35.23 -0.94 -56.64
CA PRO A 888 36.53 -0.28 -56.70
C PRO A 888 37.27 -0.34 -55.36
N ASP A 889 38.60 -0.48 -55.41
CA ASP A 889 39.49 -0.53 -54.24
C ASP A 889 39.25 0.61 -53.24
N ALA A 890 38.94 1.81 -53.73
CA ALA A 890 38.60 2.96 -52.89
C ALA A 890 37.39 2.72 -51.97
N ILE A 891 36.33 2.08 -52.48
CA ILE A 891 35.11 1.77 -51.71
C ILE A 891 35.43 0.68 -50.68
N VAL A 892 36.16 -0.36 -51.08
CA VAL A 892 36.56 -1.45 -50.19
C VAL A 892 37.46 -0.94 -49.06
N ARG A 893 38.48 -0.13 -49.35
CA ARG A 893 39.34 0.48 -48.33
C ARG A 893 38.55 1.40 -47.40
N HIS A 894 37.61 2.18 -47.93
CA HIS A 894 36.73 3.00 -47.12
C HIS A 894 35.88 2.14 -46.17
N ALA A 895 35.27 1.06 -46.67
CA ALA A 895 34.49 0.12 -45.87
C ALA A 895 35.34 -0.54 -44.77
N LEU A 896 36.53 -1.02 -45.11
CA LEU A 896 37.46 -1.64 -44.16
C LEU A 896 37.91 -0.65 -43.09
N LYS A 897 38.28 0.58 -43.47
CA LYS A 897 38.67 1.64 -42.52
C LYS A 897 37.51 2.00 -41.59
N GLN A 898 36.30 2.14 -42.12
CA GLN A 898 35.12 2.41 -41.31
C GLN A 898 34.80 1.25 -40.36
N GLY A 899 34.91 0.00 -40.83
CA GLY A 899 34.70 -1.19 -40.00
C GLY A 899 35.71 -1.33 -38.87
N LEU A 900 37.00 -1.02 -39.12
CA LEU A 900 38.03 -0.98 -38.08
C LEU A 900 37.77 0.14 -37.06
N ASN A 901 37.40 1.34 -37.52
CA ASN A 901 37.09 2.47 -36.63
C ASN A 901 35.89 2.20 -35.72
N LEU A 902 34.90 1.44 -36.21
CA LEU A 902 33.73 1.03 -35.43
C LEU A 902 34.03 -0.15 -34.48
N GLY A 903 35.21 -0.75 -34.55
CA GLY A 903 35.53 -2.01 -33.86
C GLY A 903 34.69 -3.20 -34.35
N LEU A 904 34.08 -3.08 -35.53
CA LEU A 904 33.29 -4.12 -36.19
C LEU A 904 34.19 -5.22 -36.74
N LEU A 905 35.31 -4.80 -37.32
CA LEU A 905 36.31 -5.68 -37.92
C LEU A 905 37.58 -5.66 -37.09
N TRP A 906 38.30 -6.78 -37.12
CA TRP A 906 39.69 -6.85 -36.72
C TRP A 906 40.50 -7.49 -37.84
N ARG A 907 41.79 -7.16 -37.88
CA ARG A 907 42.73 -7.65 -38.89
C ARG A 907 43.64 -8.67 -38.22
N ASP A 908 43.69 -9.87 -38.78
CA ASP A 908 44.55 -10.96 -38.32
C ASP A 908 46.00 -10.73 -38.79
N ASP A 909 46.95 -11.48 -38.20
CA ASP A 909 48.39 -11.38 -38.53
C ASP A 909 48.65 -11.67 -40.03
N ASN A 910 47.83 -12.54 -40.62
CA ASN A 910 47.81 -12.88 -42.04
C ASN A 910 47.13 -11.81 -42.92
N GLN A 911 46.95 -10.60 -42.42
CA GLN A 911 46.35 -9.46 -43.12
C GLN A 911 44.89 -9.68 -43.59
N ARG A 912 44.20 -10.68 -43.02
CA ARG A 912 42.81 -11.02 -43.34
C ARG A 912 41.85 -10.32 -42.38
N TYR A 913 40.74 -9.82 -42.92
CA TYR A 913 39.69 -9.14 -42.15
C TYR A 913 38.65 -10.14 -41.67
N ARG A 914 38.30 -10.03 -40.39
CA ARG A 914 37.28 -10.84 -39.72
C ARG A 914 36.36 -9.96 -38.89
N ILE A 915 35.17 -10.45 -38.64
CA ILE A 915 34.20 -9.76 -37.78
C ILE A 915 34.54 -10.04 -36.33
N GLN A 916 34.46 -8.99 -35.51
CA GLN A 916 34.62 -9.10 -34.07
C GLN A 916 33.47 -9.93 -33.48
N PRO A 917 33.74 -10.95 -32.64
CA PRO A 917 32.68 -11.84 -32.14
C PRO A 917 31.52 -11.10 -31.45
N ALA A 918 31.80 -10.01 -30.72
CA ALA A 918 30.77 -9.20 -30.06
C ALA A 918 29.75 -8.56 -31.03
N TRP A 919 30.16 -8.31 -32.28
CA TRP A 919 29.31 -7.73 -33.31
C TRP A 919 28.61 -8.76 -34.20
N GLN A 920 29.03 -10.02 -34.17
CA GLN A 920 28.58 -11.06 -35.10
C GLN A 920 27.06 -11.21 -35.13
N GLY A 921 26.41 -11.34 -33.97
CA GLY A 921 24.94 -11.48 -33.90
C GLY A 921 24.19 -10.22 -34.35
N THR A 922 24.68 -9.03 -33.97
CA THR A 922 24.07 -7.75 -34.33
C THR A 922 24.21 -7.47 -35.83
N LEU A 923 25.38 -7.76 -36.41
CA LEU A 923 25.63 -7.55 -37.83
C LEU A 923 24.84 -8.56 -38.68
N SER A 924 24.85 -9.85 -38.33
CA SER A 924 24.10 -10.86 -39.09
C SER A 924 22.60 -10.58 -39.09
N SER A 925 22.01 -10.24 -37.94
CA SER A 925 20.58 -9.86 -37.87
C SER A 925 20.27 -8.58 -38.63
N PHE A 926 21.17 -7.58 -38.61
CA PHE A 926 21.02 -6.35 -39.39
C PHE A 926 21.07 -6.63 -40.90
N LEU A 927 22.05 -7.40 -41.37
CA LEU A 927 22.18 -7.77 -42.78
C LEU A 927 21.02 -8.66 -43.26
N ALA A 928 20.54 -9.58 -42.41
CA ALA A 928 19.33 -10.37 -42.68
C ALA A 928 18.09 -9.47 -42.79
N SER A 929 17.95 -8.45 -41.92
CA SER A 929 16.85 -7.48 -42.02
C SER A 929 16.88 -6.63 -43.30
N LYS A 930 18.05 -6.51 -43.93
CA LYS A 930 18.25 -5.88 -45.25
C LYS A 930 18.18 -6.87 -46.42
N ASN A 931 17.86 -8.14 -46.16
CA ASN A 931 17.86 -9.24 -47.14
C ASN A 931 19.23 -9.44 -47.84
N LEU A 932 20.33 -9.10 -47.16
CA LEU A 932 21.70 -9.29 -47.66
C LEU A 932 22.31 -10.62 -47.21
N LEU A 933 21.73 -11.26 -46.20
CA LEU A 933 22.02 -12.63 -45.79
C LEU A 933 20.71 -13.43 -45.81
N TRP A 934 20.81 -14.69 -46.19
CA TRP A 934 19.70 -15.62 -46.21
C TRP A 934 19.67 -16.43 -44.91
N ASP A 935 18.57 -16.36 -44.17
CA ASP A 935 18.26 -17.30 -43.10
C ASP A 935 17.45 -18.46 -43.71
N ILE A 936 18.00 -19.68 -43.69
CA ILE A 936 17.32 -20.92 -44.09
C ILE A 936 16.68 -21.57 -42.87
#